data_AF-A0A523JDA1-F1
#
_entry.id   AF-A0A523JDA1-F1
#
_cell.length_a   1.000
_cell.length_b   1.000
_cell.length_c   1.000
_cell.angle_alpha   90.00
_cell.angle_beta   90.00
_cell.angle_gamma   90.00
#
_symmetry.space_group_name_H-M   'P 1'
#
loop_
_entity.id
_entity.type
_entity.pdbx_description
1 polymer ?
#
loop_
_entity_poly.entity_id
_entity_poly.type
_entity_poly.pdbx_seq_one_letter_code
_entity_poly.pdbx_strand_id
1 'polypeptide(L)'
;MRVRRRGRWESRSKRGSGRILERLRELKALSLRDVRALERPEGLPTEIELGQAKRDGNRSLAIVASQRDGLDLLGWAHVALQQCEGNTPVGEVMLAAPQFGARSRRAARRAATSGPVIRLVSAPALAEVPEELLVQETFPEACESAARGVDPRSVLERVLRVVEGAAAVTSCAGLRSTPTGYLLYVRGLPTLQITPEDENAVVTFLAPERRRVHVGEGNFPRWGVELHEAILQLAQDPRLLTDELMDRERAVERMASDSGCRVTGRWLPWSVDGADPVDWVGVDSSGRPVLGVVRKAPTLADAAGWIAALHVLEDERAQWVLGAEGAPRLLLLSEREHPLLRPVLSRAGLELEVVGVSPALPAERGTGSERERHGRRRPRRRRRERGDAWSRQTPAADSAAPSEPGAEEPETPAEKMPLVAGKRSQQDDSPERADEDVVEASPAAAEEAAASQALELETSAEAPEAEGPSETDEADVAAEEPEELEPSPGSEAVQLEIEATLAEEREETGGEAGEAIEPEVPRRRNSRAAIAVRDDPDSILAALILSRDRRNLVAFWVCSQERLMDFLKGRATDLPENADLLLVGFTAQPIPQEVISTVGLFRGRVQWFDHHEWPIEDVERLRDAIGRDSIVFEPGTSSPLAAVVQVTERRSRFTDKMIDLAGRRMSESDMNKWGYRLAGLLERLAGKQGEHRSEIAAVLSGKPAELPEVESVYAEEEAWIEQHDPRIVHFGEYQMAVLRVPRELDSGEVGRRGRLRTGARLSLVSREEDDVIWLGCNDEKRHINISGMIDRVSARLPWAYAVAGGDRTGRVRIEGLPEHPERVESVIGEIVKHRAILYG
;
A
#
# COMPACT_ATOMS: atom_id res chain seq x y z
N MET A 1 60.97 -14.64 -12.43
CA MET A 1 61.40 -14.97 -11.06
C MET A 1 61.26 -16.48 -10.84
N ARG A 2 62.23 -17.16 -10.18
CA ARG A 2 62.10 -18.59 -9.83
C ARG A 2 61.34 -18.74 -8.52
N VAL A 3 60.12 -19.26 -8.58
CA VAL A 3 59.32 -19.59 -7.38
C VAL A 3 59.90 -20.85 -6.72
N ARG A 4 60.56 -20.69 -5.57
CA ARG A 4 60.95 -21.82 -4.70
C ARG A 4 59.71 -22.34 -3.99
N ARG A 5 59.29 -23.58 -4.30
CA ARG A 5 58.31 -24.33 -3.48
C ARG A 5 58.84 -24.41 -2.04
N ARG A 6 58.17 -23.74 -1.09
CA ARG A 6 58.40 -23.93 0.35
C ARG A 6 57.55 -25.09 0.87
N GLY A 7 58.00 -25.68 1.97
CA GLY A 7 57.49 -26.94 2.51
C GLY A 7 56.04 -26.89 3.00
N ARG A 8 55.46 -28.10 3.04
CA ARG A 8 54.12 -28.43 3.55
C ARG A 8 53.89 -27.81 4.94
N TRP A 9 52.89 -26.93 5.04
CA TRP A 9 52.42 -26.38 6.32
C TRP A 9 51.44 -27.36 6.97
N GLU A 10 51.93 -28.29 7.78
CA GLU A 10 51.08 -29.27 8.47
C GLU A 10 50.47 -28.71 9.76
N SER A 11 49.23 -28.23 9.62
CA SER A 11 48.11 -28.42 10.57
C SER A 11 48.42 -28.61 12.06
N ARG A 12 48.84 -27.54 12.75
CA ARG A 12 48.52 -27.33 14.18
C ARG A 12 47.31 -26.40 14.33
N SER A 13 46.12 -26.95 14.09
CA SER A 13 44.85 -26.22 14.17
C SER A 13 44.33 -26.07 15.60
N LYS A 14 44.95 -25.18 16.39
CA LYS A 14 44.10 -24.30 17.22
C LYS A 14 43.52 -23.26 16.27
N ARG A 15 42.19 -23.13 16.22
CA ARG A 15 41.48 -22.05 15.51
C ARG A 15 41.64 -20.75 16.30
N GLY A 16 42.87 -20.26 16.38
CA GLY A 16 43.20 -19.01 17.06
C GLY A 16 42.78 -17.83 16.22
N SER A 17 42.03 -16.92 16.82
CA SER A 17 41.84 -15.55 16.35
C SER A 17 43.19 -14.85 16.20
N GLY A 18 43.42 -14.19 15.07
CA GLY A 18 44.63 -13.41 14.78
C GLY A 18 45.37 -13.83 13.49
N ARG A 19 44.88 -14.82 12.73
CA ARG A 19 45.58 -15.33 11.53
C ARG A 19 45.61 -14.31 10.39
N ILE A 20 44.55 -13.52 10.23
CA ILE A 20 44.46 -12.51 9.16
C ILE A 20 45.38 -11.34 9.54
N LEU A 21 45.37 -10.91 10.80
CA LEU A 21 46.26 -9.89 11.34
C LEU A 21 47.75 -10.32 11.32
N GLU A 22 48.05 -11.60 11.56
CA GLU A 22 49.40 -12.16 11.39
C GLU A 22 49.86 -12.09 9.94
N ARG A 23 49.06 -12.56 8.97
CA ARG A 23 49.36 -12.42 7.52
C ARG A 23 49.59 -10.95 7.14
N LEU A 24 48.74 -10.05 7.63
CA LEU A 24 48.84 -8.61 7.36
C LEU A 24 50.11 -7.98 7.95
N ARG A 25 50.55 -8.44 9.12
CA ARG A 25 51.83 -8.06 9.75
C ARG A 25 53.04 -8.61 8.98
N GLU A 26 52.95 -9.82 8.43
CA GLU A 26 54.02 -10.43 7.62
C GLU A 26 54.29 -9.70 6.30
N LEU A 27 53.30 -8.98 5.74
CA LEU A 27 53.41 -8.32 4.44
C LEU A 27 54.48 -7.21 4.36
N LYS A 28 54.96 -6.69 5.51
CA LYS A 28 56.02 -5.65 5.68
C LYS A 28 55.84 -4.29 4.99
N ALA A 29 55.09 -4.21 3.90
CA ALA A 29 54.89 -3.02 3.07
C ALA A 29 54.07 -1.90 3.76
N LEU A 30 53.48 -2.19 4.92
CA LEU A 30 52.52 -1.30 5.60
C LEU A 30 53.12 -0.58 6.83
N SER A 31 54.39 -0.83 7.16
CA SER A 31 55.11 -0.22 8.31
C SER A 31 54.43 -0.36 9.68
N LEU A 32 53.53 -1.34 9.84
CA LEU A 32 52.76 -1.55 11.07
C LEU A 32 53.64 -2.07 12.20
N ARG A 33 53.55 -1.42 13.36
CA ARG A 33 54.18 -1.83 14.62
C ARG A 33 53.11 -2.18 15.66
N ASP A 34 53.48 -2.95 16.67
CA ASP A 34 52.64 -3.28 17.83
C ASP A 34 51.23 -3.81 17.45
N VAL A 35 51.11 -4.56 16.35
CA VAL A 35 49.85 -5.13 15.89
C VAL A 35 49.30 -6.10 16.94
N ARG A 36 48.11 -5.79 17.48
CA ARG A 36 47.39 -6.55 18.50
C ARG A 36 45.94 -6.75 18.05
N ALA A 37 45.40 -7.96 18.22
CA ALA A 37 43.98 -8.22 18.01
C ALA A 37 43.13 -7.52 19.10
N LEU A 38 42.01 -6.93 18.69
CA LEU A 38 41.00 -6.40 19.60
C LEU A 38 40.12 -7.53 20.14
N GLU A 39 39.30 -7.22 21.15
CA GLU A 39 38.27 -8.14 21.62
C GLU A 39 37.24 -8.37 20.51
N ARG A 40 36.93 -9.64 20.21
CA ARG A 40 36.02 -10.02 19.14
C ARG A 40 34.57 -9.70 19.58
N PRO A 41 33.89 -8.71 18.98
CA PRO A 41 32.50 -8.42 19.32
C PRO A 41 31.59 -9.57 18.88
N GLU A 42 30.44 -9.69 19.54
CA GLU A 42 29.38 -10.61 19.16
C GLU A 42 28.92 -10.35 17.72
N GLY A 43 28.66 -11.43 16.98
CA GLY A 43 28.26 -11.37 15.57
C GLY A 43 29.36 -11.01 14.56
N LEU A 44 30.63 -10.79 14.96
CA LEU A 44 31.72 -10.60 13.99
C LEU A 44 31.83 -11.85 13.08
N PRO A 45 31.83 -11.71 11.73
CA PRO A 45 32.04 -12.83 10.81
C PRO A 45 33.43 -13.46 10.94
N THR A 46 33.53 -14.77 10.74
CA THR A 46 34.78 -15.55 10.97
C THR A 46 35.96 -15.10 10.12
N GLU A 47 35.65 -14.59 8.93
CA GLU A 47 36.55 -14.08 7.91
C GLU A 47 36.99 -12.63 8.14
N ILE A 48 36.54 -12.00 9.25
CA ILE A 48 36.93 -10.65 9.68
C ILE A 48 37.65 -10.72 11.05
N GLU A 49 38.74 -9.98 11.16
CA GLU A 49 39.49 -9.74 12.40
C GLU A 49 39.66 -8.23 12.64
N LEU A 50 39.36 -7.80 13.87
CA LEU A 50 39.58 -6.41 14.32
C LEU A 50 40.90 -6.32 15.09
N GLY A 51 41.67 -5.26 14.86
CA GLY A 51 42.97 -5.05 15.47
C GLY A 51 43.30 -3.59 15.73
N GLN A 52 44.36 -3.38 16.49
CA GLN A 52 45.01 -2.10 16.71
C GLN A 52 46.49 -2.23 16.35
N ALA A 53 47.06 -1.18 15.78
CA ALA A 53 48.49 -1.09 15.53
C ALA A 53 48.98 0.34 15.75
N LYS A 54 50.29 0.53 15.61
CA LYS A 54 50.90 1.85 15.50
C LYS A 54 51.56 2.03 14.14
N ARG A 55 51.44 3.25 13.63
CA ARG A 55 52.09 3.72 12.41
C ARG A 55 53.17 4.76 12.74
N ASP A 56 53.99 5.10 11.75
CA ASP A 56 55.05 6.10 11.79
C ASP A 56 54.70 7.31 12.67
N GLY A 57 55.57 7.61 13.64
CA GLY A 57 55.31 8.62 14.67
C GLY A 57 54.50 8.14 15.88
N ASN A 58 54.40 6.83 16.12
CA ASN A 58 53.69 6.22 17.27
C ASN A 58 52.18 6.57 17.30
N ARG A 59 51.59 6.88 16.13
CA ARG A 59 50.15 7.14 16.00
C ARG A 59 49.38 5.82 16.03
N SER A 60 48.40 5.72 16.93
CA SER A 60 47.47 4.58 16.98
C SER A 60 46.60 4.52 15.72
N LEU A 61 46.34 3.31 15.25
CA LEU A 61 45.62 2.98 14.02
C LEU A 61 44.68 1.80 14.32
N ALA A 62 43.39 1.95 14.03
CA ALA A 62 42.46 0.82 14.03
C ALA A 62 42.64 -0.01 12.74
N ILE A 63 42.45 -1.31 12.81
CA ILE A 63 42.57 -2.24 11.69
C ILE A 63 41.29 -3.08 11.60
N VAL A 64 40.71 -3.15 10.41
CA VAL A 64 39.76 -4.19 10.01
C VAL A 64 40.45 -5.00 8.93
N ALA A 65 40.68 -6.28 9.19
CA ALA A 65 41.30 -7.20 8.23
C ALA A 65 40.29 -8.28 7.84
N SER A 66 40.07 -8.48 6.56
CA SER A 66 39.04 -9.36 6.00
C SER A 66 39.60 -10.27 4.90
N GLN A 67 39.00 -11.44 4.73
CA GLN A 67 39.25 -12.33 3.58
C GLN A 67 38.36 -12.00 2.38
N ARG A 68 37.33 -11.15 2.55
CA ARG A 68 36.41 -10.70 1.48
C ARG A 68 36.28 -9.17 1.44
N ASP A 69 35.75 -8.65 0.33
CA ASP A 69 35.24 -7.27 0.26
C ASP A 69 33.85 -7.18 0.92
N GLY A 70 33.40 -5.96 1.18
CA GLY A 70 32.04 -5.68 1.65
C GLY A 70 31.88 -4.29 2.25
N LEU A 71 30.67 -3.74 2.15
CA LEU A 71 30.32 -2.46 2.79
C LEU A 71 30.23 -2.60 4.32
N ASP A 72 29.99 -3.81 4.84
CA ASP A 72 30.04 -4.13 6.27
C ASP A 72 31.41 -3.85 6.89
N LEU A 73 32.49 -3.87 6.11
CA LEU A 73 33.83 -3.46 6.57
C LEU A 73 33.90 -2.00 7.02
N LEU A 74 33.06 -1.12 6.49
CA LEU A 74 32.95 0.28 6.96
C LEU A 74 32.27 0.32 8.33
N GLY A 75 31.19 -0.42 8.50
CA GLY A 75 30.55 -0.59 9.81
C GLY A 75 31.51 -1.13 10.87
N TRP A 76 32.24 -2.19 10.55
CA TRP A 76 33.29 -2.75 11.42
C TRP A 76 34.45 -1.77 11.67
N ALA A 77 34.70 -0.80 10.79
CA ALA A 77 35.68 0.26 11.01
C ALA A 77 35.28 1.15 12.20
N HIS A 78 34.00 1.58 12.25
CA HIS A 78 33.48 2.39 13.35
C HIS A 78 33.46 1.61 14.69
N VAL A 79 33.20 0.31 14.65
CA VAL A 79 33.31 -0.58 15.82
C VAL A 79 34.77 -0.71 16.31
N ALA A 80 35.72 -0.98 15.42
CA ALA A 80 37.14 -1.10 15.77
C ALA A 80 37.70 0.21 16.34
N LEU A 81 37.28 1.36 15.80
CA LEU A 81 37.61 2.68 16.33
C LEU A 81 37.06 2.87 17.76
N GLN A 82 35.78 2.54 18.00
CA GLN A 82 35.17 2.63 19.33
C GLN A 82 35.92 1.76 20.36
N GLN A 83 36.34 0.54 19.98
CA GLN A 83 37.12 -0.34 20.85
C GLN A 83 38.56 0.18 21.11
N CYS A 84 39.13 0.95 20.18
CA CYS A 84 40.47 1.51 20.33
C CYS A 84 40.54 2.78 21.21
N GLU A 85 39.44 3.51 21.36
CA GLU A 85 39.45 4.91 21.86
C GLU A 85 39.78 5.09 23.35
N GLY A 86 39.90 4.01 24.14
CA GLY A 86 39.92 4.05 25.60
C GLY A 86 40.76 5.16 26.28
N ASN A 87 42.00 5.41 25.82
CA ASN A 87 42.87 6.47 26.37
C ASN A 87 43.50 7.39 25.32
N THR A 88 43.23 7.20 24.02
CA THR A 88 43.83 8.03 22.95
C THR A 88 42.92 8.01 21.73
N PRO A 89 42.46 9.17 21.22
CA PRO A 89 41.59 9.22 20.06
C PRO A 89 42.31 8.64 18.83
N VAL A 90 41.69 7.67 18.18
CA VAL A 90 42.20 7.06 16.96
C VAL A 90 41.49 7.70 15.77
N GLY A 91 42.20 8.60 15.07
CA GLY A 91 41.65 9.31 13.91
C GLY A 91 41.84 8.61 12.56
N GLU A 92 42.52 7.45 12.53
CA GLU A 92 42.84 6.70 11.30
C GLU A 92 42.39 5.24 11.46
N VAL A 93 41.79 4.69 10.41
CA VAL A 93 41.43 3.27 10.31
C VAL A 93 41.92 2.69 8.98
N MET A 94 42.49 1.49 9.04
CA MET A 94 42.95 0.75 7.86
C MET A 94 42.04 -0.44 7.60
N LEU A 95 41.43 -0.49 6.42
CA LEU A 95 40.65 -1.62 5.94
C LEU A 95 41.54 -2.43 5.00
N ALA A 96 41.79 -3.69 5.33
CA ALA A 96 42.58 -4.61 4.53
C ALA A 96 41.71 -5.79 4.06
N ALA A 97 41.64 -5.98 2.75
CA ALA A 97 40.93 -7.08 2.09
C ALA A 97 41.77 -7.54 0.89
N PRO A 98 41.51 -8.71 0.25
CA PRO A 98 42.27 -9.11 -0.93
C PRO A 98 42.22 -8.04 -2.03
N GLN A 99 41.06 -7.42 -2.17
CA GLN A 99 40.74 -6.34 -3.10
C GLN A 99 39.52 -5.56 -2.62
N PHE A 100 39.30 -4.38 -3.21
CA PHE A 100 38.10 -3.56 -3.01
C PHE A 100 37.48 -3.20 -4.36
N GLY A 101 36.19 -3.45 -4.52
CA GLY A 101 35.35 -3.08 -5.66
C GLY A 101 35.08 -1.58 -5.75
N ALA A 102 34.35 -1.18 -6.78
CA ALA A 102 34.05 0.23 -7.04
C ALA A 102 33.14 0.83 -5.95
N ARG A 103 32.15 0.06 -5.48
CA ARG A 103 31.20 0.46 -4.43
C ARG A 103 31.89 0.73 -3.10
N SER A 104 32.66 -0.23 -2.58
CA SER A 104 33.46 -0.08 -1.35
C SER A 104 34.40 1.12 -1.40
N ARG A 105 35.06 1.37 -2.54
CA ARG A 105 35.93 2.56 -2.72
C ARG A 105 35.16 3.89 -2.79
N ARG A 106 33.91 3.89 -3.24
CA ARG A 106 33.04 5.08 -3.26
C ARG A 106 32.55 5.38 -1.85
N ALA A 107 31.99 4.39 -1.17
CA ALA A 107 31.52 4.47 0.20
C ALA A 107 32.64 4.88 1.18
N ALA A 108 33.83 4.27 1.10
CA ALA A 108 34.97 4.66 1.94
C ALA A 108 35.42 6.12 1.73
N ARG A 109 35.34 6.64 0.50
CA ARG A 109 35.65 8.06 0.22
C ARG A 109 34.58 9.00 0.80
N ARG A 110 33.30 8.60 0.78
CA ARG A 110 32.21 9.36 1.41
C ARG A 110 32.32 9.33 2.94
N ALA A 111 32.55 8.17 3.55
CA ALA A 111 32.75 8.06 5.00
C ALA A 111 33.96 8.89 5.50
N ALA A 112 35.00 9.03 4.67
CA ALA A 112 36.16 9.87 4.98
C ALA A 112 35.91 11.40 4.86
N THR A 113 34.78 11.89 4.33
CA THR A 113 34.50 13.35 4.30
C THR A 113 33.95 13.90 5.61
N SER A 114 33.30 13.07 6.42
CA SER A 114 32.64 13.46 7.68
C SER A 114 33.14 12.67 8.91
N GLY A 115 34.01 11.68 8.71
CA GLY A 115 34.44 10.75 9.75
C GLY A 115 35.95 10.50 9.79
N PRO A 116 36.40 9.28 10.16
CA PRO A 116 37.81 8.96 10.34
C PRO A 116 38.57 8.90 9.00
N VAL A 117 39.90 9.01 9.05
CA VAL A 117 40.75 8.79 7.86
C VAL A 117 40.76 7.29 7.54
N ILE A 118 39.96 6.90 6.55
CA ILE A 118 39.87 5.51 6.07
C ILE A 118 40.94 5.25 5.00
N ARG A 119 41.80 4.25 5.24
CA ARG A 119 42.79 3.77 4.25
C ARG A 119 42.44 2.36 3.79
N LEU A 120 42.15 2.23 2.50
CA LEU A 120 41.94 0.93 1.85
C LEU A 120 43.28 0.32 1.44
N VAL A 121 43.49 -0.96 1.78
CA VAL A 121 44.70 -1.73 1.47
C VAL A 121 44.32 -3.05 0.81
N SER A 122 44.44 -3.12 -0.52
CA SER A 122 44.31 -4.37 -1.27
C SER A 122 45.53 -5.25 -1.00
N ALA A 123 45.31 -6.40 -0.36
CA ALA A 123 46.33 -7.35 0.06
C ALA A 123 45.94 -8.76 -0.39
N PRO A 124 46.20 -9.16 -1.66
CA PRO A 124 45.75 -10.45 -2.21
C PRO A 124 46.15 -11.71 -1.41
N ALA A 125 47.20 -11.62 -0.59
CA ALA A 125 47.62 -12.69 0.33
C ALA A 125 46.64 -12.96 1.51
N LEU A 126 45.59 -12.14 1.66
CA LEU A 126 44.52 -12.39 2.64
C LEU A 126 43.49 -13.41 2.16
N ALA A 127 43.34 -13.63 0.85
CA ALA A 127 42.47 -14.68 0.30
C ALA A 127 42.94 -16.08 0.77
N GLU A 128 42.02 -17.03 0.93
CA GLU A 128 42.39 -18.42 1.26
C GLU A 128 42.73 -19.20 -0.01
N VAL A 129 41.98 -18.94 -1.09
CA VAL A 129 42.16 -19.55 -2.42
C VAL A 129 42.39 -18.46 -3.48
N PRO A 130 43.35 -18.59 -4.41
CA PRO A 130 43.57 -17.60 -5.48
C PRO A 130 42.38 -17.36 -6.41
N GLU A 131 41.42 -18.29 -6.46
CA GLU A 131 40.19 -18.21 -7.25
C GLU A 131 39.11 -17.37 -6.56
N GLU A 132 39.25 -17.08 -5.26
CA GLU A 132 38.42 -16.12 -4.49
C GLU A 132 38.76 -14.65 -4.80
N LEU A 133 39.65 -14.40 -5.76
CA LEU A 133 39.93 -13.05 -6.29
C LEU A 133 38.82 -12.51 -7.22
N LEU A 134 37.60 -13.05 -7.13
CA LEU A 134 36.40 -12.42 -7.66
C LEU A 134 35.83 -11.46 -6.60
N VAL A 135 35.44 -10.25 -7.00
CA VAL A 135 34.75 -9.32 -6.08
C VAL A 135 33.33 -9.83 -5.90
N GLN A 136 33.10 -10.60 -4.83
CA GLN A 136 31.75 -10.87 -4.36
C GLN A 136 31.22 -9.62 -3.66
N GLU A 137 30.40 -8.84 -4.38
CA GLU A 137 29.69 -7.72 -3.77
C GLU A 137 28.62 -8.29 -2.83
N THR A 138 28.85 -8.18 -1.53
CA THR A 138 27.90 -8.61 -0.48
C THR A 138 26.58 -7.87 -0.57
N PHE A 139 26.60 -6.64 -1.12
CA PHE A 139 25.45 -5.76 -1.31
C PHE A 139 25.23 -5.56 -2.81
N PRO A 140 24.35 -6.34 -3.47
CA PRO A 140 24.11 -6.21 -4.90
C PRO A 140 23.54 -4.83 -5.23
N GLU A 141 23.88 -4.29 -6.40
CA GLU A 141 23.28 -3.04 -6.88
C GLU A 141 21.78 -3.22 -7.14
N ALA A 142 21.00 -2.16 -6.86
CA ALA A 142 19.65 -2.04 -7.38
C ALA A 142 19.65 -2.23 -8.90
N CYS A 143 18.60 -2.84 -9.44
CA CYS A 143 18.47 -3.01 -10.87
C CYS A 143 18.20 -1.65 -11.52
N GLU A 144 19.23 -1.03 -12.10
CA GLU A 144 19.07 0.08 -13.04
C GLU A 144 18.84 -0.49 -14.45
N SER A 145 17.62 -0.99 -14.72
CA SER A 145 17.22 -1.51 -16.04
C SER A 145 17.64 -0.56 -17.18
N ALA A 146 17.43 0.74 -16.97
CA ALA A 146 17.79 1.80 -17.91
C ALA A 146 19.30 2.06 -18.16
N ALA A 147 20.23 1.52 -17.36
CA ALA A 147 21.63 2.01 -17.33
C ALA A 147 22.70 1.07 -17.93
N ARG A 148 22.47 -0.25 -17.99
CA ARG A 148 23.54 -1.25 -18.23
C ARG A 148 23.50 -1.95 -19.59
N GLY A 149 23.30 -1.19 -20.67
CA GLY A 149 23.61 -1.62 -22.04
C GLY A 149 22.78 -2.78 -22.62
N VAL A 150 21.72 -3.20 -21.94
CA VAL A 150 20.70 -4.10 -22.48
C VAL A 150 19.87 -3.33 -23.51
N ASP A 151 19.51 -3.96 -24.64
CA ASP A 151 18.63 -3.31 -25.62
C ASP A 151 17.28 -2.97 -24.95
N PRO A 152 16.83 -1.70 -24.95
CA PRO A 152 15.52 -1.30 -24.43
C PRO A 152 14.31 -1.98 -25.09
N ARG A 153 14.52 -2.70 -26.20
CA ARG A 153 13.54 -3.53 -26.91
C ARG A 153 13.59 -5.01 -26.52
N SER A 154 14.65 -5.48 -25.86
CA SER A 154 14.78 -6.88 -25.46
C SER A 154 13.62 -7.33 -24.56
N VAL A 155 13.32 -8.63 -24.57
CA VAL A 155 12.29 -9.20 -23.70
C VAL A 155 12.72 -9.09 -22.23
N LEU A 156 14.00 -9.36 -21.93
CA LEU A 156 14.57 -9.23 -20.59
C LEU A 156 14.33 -7.84 -20.00
N GLU A 157 14.71 -6.77 -20.70
CA GLU A 157 14.57 -5.41 -20.18
C GLU A 157 13.11 -5.02 -19.92
N ARG A 158 12.19 -5.47 -20.79
CA ARG A 158 10.75 -5.26 -20.55
C ARG A 158 10.21 -6.08 -19.37
N VAL A 159 10.69 -7.30 -19.16
CA VAL A 159 10.38 -8.11 -17.97
C VAL A 159 10.93 -7.45 -16.70
N LEU A 160 12.17 -6.97 -16.70
CA LEU A 160 12.77 -6.26 -15.56
C LEU A 160 11.94 -5.03 -15.19
N ARG A 161 11.55 -4.20 -16.17
CA ARG A 161 10.69 -3.02 -15.92
C ARG A 161 9.31 -3.36 -15.36
N VAL A 162 8.67 -4.44 -15.83
CA VAL A 162 7.40 -4.92 -15.27
C VAL A 162 7.58 -5.32 -13.81
N VAL A 163 8.66 -6.02 -13.50
CA VAL A 163 8.99 -6.50 -12.15
C VAL A 163 9.37 -5.35 -11.22
N GLU A 164 10.15 -4.37 -11.69
CA GLU A 164 10.47 -3.13 -10.97
C GLU A 164 9.23 -2.28 -10.69
N GLY A 165 8.36 -2.10 -11.70
CA GLY A 165 7.10 -1.37 -11.55
C GLY A 165 6.15 -2.02 -10.54
N ALA A 166 5.98 -3.34 -10.63
CA ALA A 166 5.20 -4.10 -9.65
C ALA A 166 5.82 -4.00 -8.24
N ALA A 167 7.15 -4.16 -8.12
CA ALA A 167 7.83 -4.07 -6.83
C ALA A 167 7.64 -2.70 -6.17
N ALA A 168 7.77 -1.61 -6.94
CA ALA A 168 7.55 -0.24 -6.46
C ALA A 168 6.12 -0.03 -5.93
N VAL A 169 5.10 -0.56 -6.62
CA VAL A 169 3.70 -0.47 -6.15
C VAL A 169 3.49 -1.18 -4.80
N THR A 170 4.15 -2.32 -4.57
CA THR A 170 3.96 -3.09 -3.31
C THR A 170 4.60 -2.46 -2.07
N SER A 171 5.54 -1.53 -2.23
CA SER A 171 6.38 -0.97 -1.15
C SER A 171 7.15 -1.98 -0.27
N CYS A 172 7.08 -3.28 -0.56
CA CYS A 172 7.68 -4.36 0.24
C CYS A 172 8.49 -5.36 -0.61
N ALA A 173 8.83 -4.98 -1.84
CA ALA A 173 9.59 -5.80 -2.76
C ALA A 173 10.74 -5.00 -3.41
N GLY A 174 11.81 -5.70 -3.78
CA GLY A 174 13.00 -5.08 -4.37
C GLY A 174 13.72 -6.03 -5.33
N LEU A 175 14.03 -5.53 -6.53
CA LEU A 175 14.81 -6.26 -7.52
C LEU A 175 16.31 -5.97 -7.34
N ARG A 176 17.14 -7.02 -7.43
CA ARG A 176 18.60 -6.97 -7.32
C ARG A 176 19.26 -7.73 -8.45
N SER A 177 20.37 -7.20 -8.96
CA SER A 177 21.21 -7.93 -9.92
C SER A 177 22.08 -8.96 -9.21
N THR A 178 22.35 -10.09 -9.87
CA THR A 178 23.23 -11.17 -9.41
C THR A 178 24.16 -11.59 -10.55
N PRO A 179 25.25 -12.34 -10.26
CA PRO A 179 26.16 -12.81 -11.32
C PRO A 179 25.50 -13.69 -12.40
N THR A 180 24.31 -14.25 -12.14
CA THR A 180 23.60 -15.17 -13.03
C THR A 180 22.27 -14.60 -13.57
N GLY A 181 21.90 -13.37 -13.20
CA GLY A 181 20.62 -12.77 -13.55
C GLY A 181 20.14 -11.77 -12.50
N TYR A 182 18.90 -11.93 -12.04
CA TYR A 182 18.26 -11.01 -11.11
C TYR A 182 17.41 -11.79 -10.09
N LEU A 183 17.29 -11.26 -8.87
CA LEU A 183 16.42 -11.76 -7.82
C LEU A 183 15.48 -10.67 -7.34
N LEU A 184 14.18 -10.95 -7.41
CA LEU A 184 13.14 -10.19 -6.72
C LEU A 184 12.97 -10.78 -5.34
N TYR A 185 13.09 -9.92 -4.34
CA TYR A 185 12.72 -10.22 -2.96
C TYR A 185 11.37 -9.57 -2.68
N VAL A 186 10.51 -10.25 -1.92
CA VAL A 186 9.25 -9.74 -1.38
C VAL A 186 9.26 -10.05 0.10
N ARG A 187 9.11 -9.03 0.95
CA ARG A 187 9.21 -9.14 2.42
C ARG A 187 10.51 -9.84 2.88
N GLY A 188 11.65 -9.47 2.28
CA GLY A 188 12.97 -10.03 2.57
C GLY A 188 13.22 -11.43 2.00
N LEU A 189 12.18 -12.14 1.56
CA LEU A 189 12.29 -13.49 1.01
C LEU A 189 12.52 -13.44 -0.51
N PRO A 190 13.49 -14.20 -1.07
CA PRO A 190 13.66 -14.33 -2.51
C PRO A 190 12.48 -15.11 -3.11
N THR A 191 11.57 -14.43 -3.81
CA THR A 191 10.34 -15.05 -4.35
C THR A 191 10.40 -15.33 -5.85
N LEU A 192 11.26 -14.63 -6.60
CA LEU A 192 11.32 -14.75 -8.06
C LEU A 192 12.75 -14.48 -8.57
N GLN A 193 13.22 -15.34 -9.46
CA GLN A 193 14.51 -15.24 -10.14
C GLN A 193 14.30 -15.02 -11.64
N ILE A 194 15.06 -14.10 -12.24
CA ILE A 194 15.04 -13.81 -13.67
C ILE A 194 16.42 -14.13 -14.23
N THR A 195 16.52 -15.06 -15.16
CA THR A 195 17.79 -15.36 -15.85
C THR A 195 17.65 -15.10 -17.35
N PRO A 196 18.62 -14.43 -18.00
CA PRO A 196 18.63 -14.28 -19.45
C PRO A 196 18.82 -15.64 -20.14
N GLU A 197 18.09 -15.88 -21.24
CA GLU A 197 18.17 -17.10 -22.05
C GLU A 197 18.01 -16.71 -23.52
N ASP A 198 19.15 -16.52 -24.21
CA ASP A 198 19.23 -15.96 -25.58
C ASP A 198 18.49 -14.61 -25.72
N GLU A 199 17.50 -14.52 -26.62
CA GLU A 199 16.65 -13.32 -26.81
C GLU A 199 15.47 -13.25 -25.79
N ASN A 200 15.33 -14.27 -24.93
CA ASN A 200 14.23 -14.47 -24.00
C ASN A 200 14.65 -14.23 -22.54
N ALA A 201 13.66 -14.23 -21.64
CA ALA A 201 13.86 -14.19 -20.20
C ALA A 201 13.16 -15.37 -19.52
N VAL A 202 13.89 -16.08 -18.66
CA VAL A 202 13.33 -17.14 -17.82
C VAL A 202 12.97 -16.56 -16.47
N VAL A 203 11.70 -16.61 -16.10
CA VAL A 203 11.19 -16.19 -14.80
C VAL A 203 10.86 -17.43 -13.97
N THR A 204 11.63 -17.67 -12.92
CA THR A 204 11.45 -18.78 -11.98
C THR A 204 10.93 -18.25 -10.65
N PHE A 205 9.67 -18.52 -10.34
CA PHE A 205 9.10 -18.30 -9.01
C PHE A 205 9.72 -19.32 -8.05
N LEU A 206 10.24 -18.84 -6.93
CA LEU A 206 10.96 -19.60 -5.90
C LEU A 206 10.05 -19.95 -4.72
N ALA A 207 9.11 -19.06 -4.38
CA ALA A 207 8.17 -19.17 -3.28
C ALA A 207 6.85 -18.41 -3.61
N PRO A 208 5.71 -18.79 -3.00
CA PRO A 208 5.51 -19.98 -2.17
C PRO A 208 5.45 -21.27 -3.01
N GLU A 209 5.16 -21.17 -4.30
CA GLU A 209 5.07 -22.30 -5.23
C GLU A 209 6.11 -22.17 -6.35
N ARG A 210 6.92 -23.22 -6.54
CA ARG A 210 7.97 -23.22 -7.56
C ARG A 210 7.37 -23.45 -8.95
N ARG A 211 7.45 -22.43 -9.82
CA ARG A 211 7.08 -22.51 -11.24
C ARG A 211 8.09 -21.76 -12.11
N ARG A 212 8.38 -22.29 -13.29
CA ARG A 212 9.28 -21.67 -14.29
C ARG A 212 8.47 -21.25 -15.51
N VAL A 213 8.70 -20.04 -15.99
CA VAL A 213 8.03 -19.41 -17.13
C VAL A 213 9.11 -18.93 -18.10
N HIS A 214 8.94 -19.22 -19.39
CA HIS A 214 9.80 -18.68 -20.45
C HIS A 214 9.03 -17.54 -21.14
N VAL A 215 9.57 -16.33 -21.03
CA VAL A 215 9.00 -15.11 -21.61
C VAL A 215 9.81 -14.73 -22.85
N GLY A 216 9.13 -14.64 -23.99
CA GLY A 216 9.69 -14.28 -25.29
C GLY A 216 8.80 -13.26 -26.00
N GLU A 217 9.23 -12.76 -27.16
CA GLU A 217 8.54 -11.64 -27.86
C GLU A 217 7.04 -11.90 -28.05
N GLY A 218 6.69 -13.08 -28.56
CA GLY A 218 5.31 -13.44 -28.88
C GLY A 218 4.38 -13.69 -27.68
N ASN A 219 4.92 -13.80 -26.45
CA ASN A 219 4.11 -14.02 -25.24
C ASN A 219 4.27 -12.92 -24.18
N PHE A 220 5.22 -12.00 -24.34
CA PHE A 220 5.43 -10.87 -23.42
C PHE A 220 4.18 -10.01 -23.18
N PRO A 221 3.34 -9.63 -24.18
CA PRO A 221 2.16 -8.80 -23.93
C PRO A 221 1.17 -9.41 -22.93
N ARG A 222 1.10 -10.74 -22.87
CA ARG A 222 0.30 -11.48 -21.88
C ARG A 222 1.05 -11.58 -20.55
N TRP A 223 2.30 -12.05 -20.59
CA TRP A 223 3.08 -12.27 -19.37
C TRP A 223 3.46 -10.99 -18.63
N GLY A 224 3.55 -9.84 -19.29
CA GLY A 224 3.78 -8.55 -18.61
C GLY A 224 2.67 -8.24 -17.59
N VAL A 225 1.41 -8.47 -17.96
CA VAL A 225 0.27 -8.31 -17.06
C VAL A 225 0.26 -9.41 -15.99
N GLU A 226 0.38 -10.68 -16.39
CA GLU A 226 0.35 -11.82 -15.45
C GLU A 226 1.51 -11.79 -14.43
N LEU A 227 2.69 -11.28 -14.81
CA LEU A 227 3.82 -11.09 -13.89
C LEU A 227 3.58 -9.94 -12.91
N HIS A 228 3.01 -8.82 -13.37
CA HIS A 228 2.65 -7.70 -12.50
C HIS A 228 1.62 -8.15 -11.44
N GLU A 229 0.52 -8.75 -11.88
CA GLU A 229 -0.52 -9.28 -10.99
C GLU A 229 0.03 -10.33 -10.02
N ALA A 230 0.89 -11.25 -10.49
CA ALA A 230 1.51 -12.26 -9.64
C ALA A 230 2.42 -11.66 -8.55
N ILE A 231 3.11 -10.55 -8.82
CA ILE A 231 3.96 -9.88 -7.82
C ILE A 231 3.10 -9.14 -6.79
N LEU A 232 2.01 -8.49 -7.22
CA LEU A 232 1.04 -7.91 -6.29
C LEU A 232 0.41 -8.99 -5.38
N GLN A 233 0.06 -10.15 -5.94
CA GLN A 233 -0.46 -11.29 -5.18
C GLN A 233 0.59 -11.86 -4.21
N LEU A 234 1.86 -11.99 -4.62
CA LEU A 234 2.94 -12.41 -3.72
C LEU A 234 3.09 -11.46 -2.53
N ALA A 235 3.08 -10.15 -2.76
CA ALA A 235 3.14 -9.16 -1.68
C ALA A 235 1.95 -9.25 -0.70
N GLN A 236 0.82 -9.79 -1.13
CA GLN A 236 -0.37 -10.00 -0.31
C GLN A 236 -0.48 -11.43 0.26
N ASP A 237 0.36 -12.38 -0.15
CA ASP A 237 0.22 -13.79 0.21
C ASP A 237 0.61 -14.02 1.69
N PRO A 238 -0.34 -14.45 2.56
CA PRO A 238 -0.04 -14.68 3.97
C PRO A 238 0.91 -15.87 4.19
N ARG A 239 1.16 -16.72 3.18
CA ARG A 239 2.16 -17.80 3.28
C ARG A 239 3.60 -17.30 3.28
N LEU A 240 3.83 -16.05 2.87
CA LEU A 240 5.14 -15.38 3.00
C LEU A 240 5.30 -14.68 4.37
N LEU A 241 4.24 -14.63 5.18
CA LEU A 241 4.26 -14.11 6.53
C LEU A 241 4.44 -15.25 7.54
N THR A 242 5.63 -15.38 8.11
CA THR A 242 5.79 -16.12 9.37
C THR A 242 5.19 -15.29 10.52
N ASP A 243 4.84 -15.92 11.64
CA ASP A 243 4.33 -15.20 12.82
C ASP A 243 5.31 -14.09 13.28
N GLU A 244 6.62 -14.39 13.25
CA GLU A 244 7.67 -13.41 13.53
C GLU A 244 7.68 -12.25 12.53
N LEU A 245 7.46 -12.51 11.24
CA LEU A 245 7.43 -11.45 10.23
C LEU A 245 6.14 -10.62 10.30
N MET A 246 4.99 -11.21 10.69
CA MET A 246 3.77 -10.47 11.01
C MET A 246 3.95 -9.53 12.19
N ASP A 247 4.53 -10.01 13.30
CA ASP A 247 4.77 -9.19 14.48
C ASP A 247 5.78 -8.07 14.19
N ARG A 248 6.79 -8.37 13.35
CA ARG A 248 7.79 -7.40 12.88
C ARG A 248 7.18 -6.38 11.90
N GLU A 249 6.24 -6.77 11.01
CA GLU A 249 5.48 -5.85 10.14
C GLU A 249 4.57 -4.91 10.95
N ARG A 250 3.81 -5.44 11.93
CA ARG A 250 3.02 -4.62 12.88
C ARG A 250 3.87 -3.70 13.75
N ALA A 251 5.10 -4.10 14.06
CA ALA A 251 6.06 -3.28 14.78
C ALA A 251 6.60 -2.13 13.89
N VAL A 252 6.86 -2.40 12.61
CA VAL A 252 7.21 -1.39 11.61
C VAL A 252 6.11 -0.34 11.44
N GLU A 253 4.85 -0.77 11.30
CA GLU A 253 3.72 0.14 11.08
C GLU A 253 3.45 1.05 12.27
N ARG A 254 3.48 0.50 13.50
CA ARG A 254 3.40 1.30 14.73
C ARG A 254 4.57 2.27 14.84
N MET A 255 5.81 1.80 14.71
CA MET A 255 6.99 2.66 14.83
C MET A 255 6.99 3.80 13.81
N ALA A 256 6.56 3.56 12.57
CA ALA A 256 6.44 4.61 11.56
C ALA A 256 5.33 5.62 11.90
N SER A 257 4.15 5.14 12.29
CA SER A 257 3.00 5.96 12.68
C SER A 257 3.33 6.84 13.90
N ASP A 258 3.81 6.23 14.99
CA ASP A 258 4.14 6.91 16.25
C ASP A 258 5.24 7.96 16.08
N SER A 259 6.13 7.76 15.10
CA SER A 259 7.23 8.68 14.77
C SER A 259 6.87 9.72 13.70
N GLY A 260 5.62 9.79 13.24
CA GLY A 260 5.18 10.71 12.19
C GLY A 260 5.90 10.51 10.85
N CYS A 261 6.29 9.27 10.53
CA CYS A 261 7.11 8.92 9.37
C CYS A 261 6.29 8.24 8.27
N ARG A 262 6.43 8.73 7.03
CA ARG A 262 5.90 8.07 5.83
C ARG A 262 6.91 7.06 5.31
N VAL A 263 6.59 5.77 5.42
CA VAL A 263 7.37 4.67 4.84
C VAL A 263 7.37 4.78 3.31
N THR A 264 8.55 4.72 2.69
CA THR A 264 8.73 4.69 1.22
C THR A 264 9.23 3.34 0.71
N GLY A 265 9.74 2.47 1.59
CA GLY A 265 10.07 1.08 1.26
C GLY A 265 10.27 0.22 2.51
N ARG A 266 9.94 -1.07 2.41
CA ARG A 266 10.07 -2.08 3.48
C ARG A 266 10.90 -3.26 2.97
N TRP A 267 11.57 -3.96 3.88
CA TRP A 267 12.23 -5.25 3.63
C TRP A 267 13.17 -5.25 2.42
N LEU A 268 13.99 -4.18 2.34
CA LEU A 268 14.90 -4.02 1.22
C LEU A 268 15.96 -5.13 1.29
N PRO A 269 16.17 -5.92 0.22
CA PRO A 269 17.23 -6.93 0.22
C PRO A 269 18.58 -6.22 0.15
N TRP A 270 19.29 -6.17 1.28
CA TRP A 270 20.59 -5.51 1.38
C TRP A 270 21.72 -6.43 0.94
N SER A 271 21.56 -7.74 1.07
CA SER A 271 22.58 -8.73 0.69
C SER A 271 22.05 -9.87 -0.17
N VAL A 272 22.97 -10.59 -0.81
CA VAL A 272 22.66 -11.78 -1.64
C VAL A 272 21.98 -12.88 -0.83
N ASP A 273 22.26 -12.97 0.47
CA ASP A 273 21.67 -13.96 1.38
C ASP A 273 20.31 -13.51 1.96
N GLY A 274 19.78 -12.34 1.54
CA GLY A 274 18.54 -11.78 2.08
C GLY A 274 18.66 -11.29 3.52
N ALA A 275 19.87 -10.98 4.01
CA ALA A 275 20.02 -10.34 5.31
C ALA A 275 19.41 -8.92 5.27
N ASP A 276 18.54 -8.63 6.23
CA ASP A 276 17.76 -7.39 6.35
C ASP A 276 18.26 -6.50 7.51
N PRO A 277 19.44 -5.86 7.46
CA PRO A 277 19.89 -4.93 8.51
C PRO A 277 18.89 -3.82 8.80
N VAL A 278 18.15 -3.34 7.79
CA VAL A 278 17.14 -2.28 7.94
C VAL A 278 15.78 -2.79 7.47
N ASP A 279 14.77 -2.59 8.33
CA ASP A 279 13.41 -3.08 8.16
C ASP A 279 12.58 -2.23 7.21
N TRP A 280 12.76 -0.91 7.26
CA TRP A 280 12.11 0.03 6.36
C TRP A 280 12.89 1.33 6.21
N VAL A 281 12.55 2.08 5.17
CA VAL A 281 13.04 3.43 4.90
C VAL A 281 11.87 4.35 4.60
N GLY A 282 12.02 5.64 4.88
CA GLY A 282 10.96 6.62 4.70
C GLY A 282 11.42 8.06 4.86
N VAL A 283 10.45 8.96 4.99
CA VAL A 283 10.65 10.36 5.36
C VAL A 283 9.92 10.69 6.66
N ASP A 284 10.50 11.53 7.50
CA ASP A 284 9.75 12.18 8.58
C ASP A 284 8.90 13.36 8.04
N SER A 285 8.08 13.95 8.92
CA SER A 285 7.25 15.12 8.62
C SER A 285 8.03 16.38 8.23
N SER A 286 9.36 16.42 8.45
CA SER A 286 10.25 17.49 8.00
C SER A 286 10.96 17.18 6.67
N GLY A 287 10.68 16.04 6.06
CA GLY A 287 11.30 15.59 4.82
C GLY A 287 12.70 15.01 4.98
N ARG A 288 13.14 14.65 6.20
CA ARG A 288 14.45 14.00 6.40
C ARG A 288 14.35 12.49 6.13
N PRO A 289 15.41 11.86 5.58
CA PRO A 289 15.44 10.40 5.44
C PRO A 289 15.43 9.69 6.80
N VAL A 290 14.62 8.65 6.91
CA VAL A 290 14.53 7.81 8.11
C VAL A 290 14.80 6.35 7.73
N LEU A 291 15.64 5.69 8.51
CA LEU A 291 15.83 4.25 8.51
C LEU A 291 15.12 3.69 9.76
N GLY A 292 14.30 2.66 9.60
CA GLY A 292 13.64 1.99 10.71
C GLY A 292 14.15 0.58 10.92
N VAL A 293 14.37 0.19 12.18
CA VAL A 293 14.86 -1.12 12.58
C VAL A 293 14.07 -1.69 13.75
N VAL A 294 13.70 -2.97 13.66
CA VAL A 294 13.02 -3.72 14.72
C VAL A 294 13.93 -4.86 15.18
N ARG A 295 14.48 -4.76 16.41
CA ARG A 295 15.39 -5.79 16.99
C ARG A 295 15.16 -5.93 18.49
N LYS A 296 14.90 -7.14 18.98
CA LYS A 296 14.76 -7.39 20.44
C LYS A 296 16.04 -7.06 21.22
N ALA A 297 17.19 -7.46 20.69
CA ALA A 297 18.52 -7.24 21.29
C ALA A 297 19.58 -6.96 20.20
N PRO A 298 19.67 -5.74 19.66
CA PRO A 298 20.65 -5.36 18.65
C PRO A 298 22.09 -5.44 19.16
N THR A 299 22.97 -5.92 18.27
CA THR A 299 24.39 -6.18 18.51
C THR A 299 25.28 -5.18 17.78
N LEU A 300 26.60 -5.24 18.01
CA LEU A 300 27.56 -4.49 17.20
C LEU A 300 27.62 -4.95 15.73
N ALA A 301 27.20 -6.17 15.42
CA ALA A 301 27.05 -6.64 14.05
C ALA A 301 25.87 -5.96 13.34
N ASP A 302 24.75 -5.74 14.04
CA ASP A 302 23.62 -4.97 13.51
C ASP A 302 24.05 -3.53 13.19
N ALA A 303 24.77 -2.86 14.10
CA ALA A 303 25.31 -1.52 13.82
C ALA A 303 26.25 -1.48 12.60
N ALA A 304 27.08 -2.51 12.42
CA ALA A 304 27.93 -2.61 11.23
C ALA A 304 27.09 -2.77 9.93
N GLY A 305 26.01 -3.54 10.00
CA GLY A 305 25.02 -3.68 8.92
C GLY A 305 24.25 -2.39 8.63
N TRP A 306 23.86 -1.62 9.66
CA TRP A 306 23.14 -0.34 9.50
C TRP A 306 24.02 0.72 8.82
N ILE A 307 25.31 0.79 9.17
CA ILE A 307 26.28 1.69 8.52
C ILE A 307 26.51 1.29 7.05
N ALA A 308 26.53 -0.01 6.75
CA ALA A 308 26.59 -0.48 5.36
C ALA A 308 25.31 -0.11 4.57
N ALA A 309 24.13 -0.31 5.17
CA ALA A 309 22.84 0.06 4.59
C ALA A 309 22.70 1.57 4.35
N LEU A 310 23.20 2.41 5.27
CA LEU A 310 23.31 3.85 5.06
C LEU A 310 24.10 4.18 3.78
N HIS A 311 25.25 3.57 3.56
CA HIS A 311 26.07 3.87 2.39
C HIS A 311 25.40 3.44 1.08
N VAL A 312 24.63 2.35 1.09
CA VAL A 312 23.75 1.94 0.00
C VAL A 312 22.68 3.02 -0.25
N LEU A 313 21.97 3.46 0.80
CA LEU A 313 20.92 4.48 0.69
C LEU A 313 21.42 5.85 0.24
N GLU A 314 22.61 6.28 0.63
CA GLU A 314 23.19 7.55 0.14
C GLU A 314 23.70 7.45 -1.30
N ASP A 315 23.98 6.24 -1.83
CA ASP A 315 24.18 6.04 -3.27
C ASP A 315 22.84 6.04 -4.03
N GLU A 316 21.78 5.48 -3.43
CA GLU A 316 20.47 5.26 -4.04
C GLU A 316 19.40 6.29 -3.57
N ARG A 317 19.81 7.41 -2.98
CA ARG A 317 18.93 8.35 -2.25
C ARG A 317 17.78 8.88 -3.10
N ALA A 318 18.06 9.18 -4.37
CA ALA A 318 17.09 9.65 -5.35
C ALA A 318 16.10 8.57 -5.83
N GLN A 319 16.32 7.30 -5.50
CA GLN A 319 15.40 6.19 -5.79
C GLN A 319 14.43 5.97 -4.63
N TRP A 320 14.95 5.88 -3.40
CA TRP A 320 14.15 5.51 -2.21
C TRP A 320 13.48 6.70 -1.51
N VAL A 321 14.05 7.90 -1.62
CA VAL A 321 13.66 9.06 -0.80
C VAL A 321 13.67 10.36 -1.63
N LEU A 322 12.86 10.38 -2.70
CA LEU A 322 12.70 11.53 -3.60
C LEU A 322 12.38 12.82 -2.83
N GLY A 323 13.24 13.82 -2.99
CA GLY A 323 13.10 15.16 -2.37
C GLY A 323 13.59 15.28 -0.92
N ALA A 324 14.12 14.22 -0.31
CA ALA A 324 14.51 14.27 1.10
C ALA A 324 15.91 14.84 1.34
N GLU A 325 16.00 15.84 2.22
CA GLU A 325 17.22 16.58 2.55
C GLU A 325 17.72 16.31 3.98
N GLY A 326 18.95 16.73 4.29
CA GLY A 326 19.56 16.55 5.62
C GLY A 326 20.19 15.17 5.88
N ALA A 327 20.63 14.98 7.12
CA ALA A 327 21.26 13.74 7.57
C ALA A 327 20.20 12.67 7.95
N PRO A 328 20.44 11.39 7.66
CA PRO A 328 19.50 10.32 7.98
C PRO A 328 19.40 10.01 9.48
N ARG A 329 18.17 9.82 9.96
CA ARG A 329 17.86 9.35 11.32
C ARG A 329 17.64 7.83 11.31
N LEU A 330 18.08 7.15 12.37
CA LEU A 330 17.82 5.73 12.62
C LEU A 330 16.84 5.58 13.79
N LEU A 331 15.63 5.09 13.50
CA LEU A 331 14.66 4.66 14.49
C LEU A 331 14.88 3.19 14.85
N LEU A 332 15.02 2.90 16.14
CA LEU A 332 15.23 1.56 16.66
C LEU A 332 14.14 1.21 17.67
N LEU A 333 13.28 0.24 17.32
CA LEU A 333 12.38 -0.41 18.28
C LEU A 333 13.11 -1.61 18.89
N SER A 334 13.36 -1.55 20.20
CA SER A 334 14.10 -2.59 20.93
C SER A 334 13.70 -2.74 22.39
N GLU A 335 13.85 -3.95 22.92
CA GLU A 335 13.73 -4.22 24.37
C GLU A 335 15.00 -3.84 25.13
N ARG A 336 16.18 -3.81 24.46
CA ARG A 336 17.49 -3.55 25.08
C ARG A 336 18.44 -2.84 24.11
N GLU A 337 18.98 -1.68 24.48
CA GLU A 337 20.06 -1.06 23.73
C GLU A 337 21.44 -1.61 24.15
N HIS A 338 22.27 -2.04 23.20
CA HIS A 338 23.67 -2.35 23.48
C HIS A 338 24.47 -1.04 23.65
N PRO A 339 25.23 -0.84 24.74
CA PRO A 339 25.72 0.48 25.17
C PRO A 339 26.72 1.16 24.23
N LEU A 340 27.30 0.41 23.29
CA LEU A 340 28.21 0.95 22.26
C LEU A 340 27.51 1.30 20.93
N LEU A 341 26.20 1.08 20.77
CA LEU A 341 25.47 1.42 19.54
C LEU A 341 25.51 2.93 19.28
N ARG A 342 25.01 3.74 20.22
CA ARG A 342 24.95 5.21 20.07
C ARG A 342 26.31 5.86 19.72
N PRO A 343 27.42 5.53 20.39
CA PRO A 343 28.75 6.04 20.01
C PRO A 343 29.23 5.59 18.63
N VAL A 344 29.00 4.33 18.24
CA VAL A 344 29.41 3.79 16.92
C VAL A 344 28.64 4.48 15.79
N LEU A 345 27.32 4.60 15.93
CA LEU A 345 26.42 5.19 14.94
C LEU A 345 26.59 6.70 14.82
N SER A 346 26.74 7.41 15.94
CA SER A 346 27.02 8.85 15.95
C SER A 346 28.33 9.17 15.23
N ARG A 347 29.39 8.35 15.39
CA ARG A 347 30.66 8.49 14.63
C ARG A 347 30.48 8.24 13.12
N ALA A 348 29.45 7.49 12.72
CA ALA A 348 29.10 7.27 11.31
C ALA A 348 28.17 8.35 10.74
N GLY A 349 27.74 9.33 11.55
CA GLY A 349 26.78 10.37 11.14
C GLY A 349 25.32 9.94 11.21
N LEU A 350 25.00 8.84 11.89
CA LEU A 350 23.62 8.39 12.14
C LEU A 350 23.14 8.88 13.51
N GLU A 351 22.02 9.61 13.51
CA GLU A 351 21.30 9.94 14.74
C GLU A 351 20.43 8.74 15.16
N LEU A 352 20.78 8.10 16.28
CA LEU A 352 20.00 7.00 16.85
C LEU A 352 18.93 7.52 17.82
N GLU A 353 17.68 7.20 17.50
CA GLU A 353 16.51 7.38 18.35
C GLU A 353 15.91 6.01 18.68
N VAL A 354 15.80 5.71 19.97
CA VAL A 354 15.22 4.45 20.45
C VAL A 354 13.75 4.71 20.74
N VAL A 355 12.87 4.08 19.95
CA VAL A 355 11.43 4.15 20.16
C VAL A 355 11.09 3.18 21.28
N GLY A 356 10.57 3.71 22.39
CA GLY A 356 10.18 2.89 23.53
C GLY A 356 9.04 1.95 23.15
N VAL A 357 9.19 0.66 23.46
CA VAL A 357 8.05 -0.28 23.40
C VAL A 357 7.04 0.15 24.47
N SER A 358 6.02 0.91 24.07
CA SER A 358 4.92 1.25 24.97
C SER A 358 4.27 -0.07 25.46
N PRO A 359 4.27 -0.36 26.77
CA PRO A 359 3.87 -1.68 27.28
C PRO A 359 2.35 -1.95 27.22
N ALA A 360 1.57 -1.05 26.60
CA ALA A 360 0.11 -1.08 26.63
C ALA A 360 -0.51 -0.93 25.23
N LEU A 361 -0.71 -2.06 24.58
CA LEU A 361 -2.07 -2.58 24.35
C LEU A 361 -1.97 -4.10 24.53
N PRO A 362 -2.77 -4.74 25.41
CA PRO A 362 -2.80 -6.19 25.47
C PRO A 362 -3.20 -6.68 24.09
N ALA A 363 -2.39 -7.58 23.51
CA ALA A 363 -2.71 -8.13 22.21
C ALA A 363 -4.14 -8.71 22.26
N GLU A 364 -5.02 -8.24 21.38
CA GLU A 364 -6.31 -8.86 21.12
C GLU A 364 -6.08 -10.24 20.50
N ARG A 365 -5.60 -11.17 21.33
CA ARG A 365 -5.76 -12.60 21.12
C ARG A 365 -7.26 -12.84 21.22
N GLY A 366 -7.94 -12.66 20.10
CA GLY A 366 -9.31 -13.08 19.94
C GLY A 366 -9.40 -14.51 20.43
N THR A 367 -10.07 -14.72 21.57
CA THR A 367 -10.40 -16.02 22.13
C THR A 367 -11.53 -16.68 21.33
N GLY A 368 -11.40 -16.62 20.00
CA GLY A 368 -12.13 -17.44 19.06
C GLY A 368 -11.80 -18.89 19.34
N SER A 369 -12.82 -19.65 19.73
CA SER A 369 -12.66 -20.97 20.31
C SER A 369 -12.18 -22.01 19.29
N GLU A 370 -10.87 -22.22 19.22
CA GLU A 370 -10.30 -23.49 18.75
C GLU A 370 -10.54 -24.61 19.80
N ARG A 371 -11.82 -24.93 20.05
CA ARG A 371 -12.21 -26.17 20.71
C ARG A 371 -12.59 -27.22 19.67
N GLU A 372 -11.73 -28.22 19.57
CA GLU A 372 -12.10 -29.61 19.25
C GLU A 372 -12.88 -29.85 17.94
N ARG A 373 -12.19 -29.73 16.80
CA ARG A 373 -12.58 -30.51 15.59
C ARG A 373 -12.18 -31.98 15.72
N HIS A 374 -12.68 -32.65 16.76
CA HIS A 374 -12.69 -34.11 16.83
C HIS A 374 -14.04 -34.68 16.36
N GLY A 375 -13.96 -35.57 15.38
CA GLY A 375 -15.12 -35.95 14.58
C GLY A 375 -16.16 -36.76 15.35
N ARG A 376 -17.39 -36.24 15.43
CA ARG A 376 -18.58 -37.05 15.72
C ARG A 376 -19.50 -37.11 14.50
N ARG A 377 -19.30 -38.14 13.68
CA ARG A 377 -20.29 -38.58 12.68
C ARG A 377 -21.63 -38.79 13.37
N ARG A 378 -22.66 -38.00 13.02
CA ARG A 378 -24.07 -38.35 13.30
C ARG A 378 -24.72 -38.91 12.02
N PRO A 379 -25.54 -39.97 12.13
CA PRO A 379 -26.02 -40.72 10.96
C PRO A 379 -27.16 -39.99 10.24
N ARG A 380 -27.05 -39.83 8.92
CA ARG A 380 -28.18 -39.39 8.07
C ARG A 380 -29.25 -40.49 8.04
N ARG A 381 -30.41 -40.20 8.61
CA ARG A 381 -31.61 -41.05 8.57
C ARG A 381 -32.21 -41.06 7.15
N ARG A 382 -32.76 -42.21 6.73
CA ARG A 382 -33.39 -42.43 5.42
C ARG A 382 -34.78 -41.76 5.30
N ARG A 383 -35.04 -41.15 4.15
CA ARG A 383 -36.31 -41.18 3.35
C ARG A 383 -35.85 -41.01 1.88
N ARG A 384 -36.09 -41.99 0.98
CA ARG A 384 -37.29 -42.17 0.14
C ARG A 384 -37.61 -40.92 -0.72
N GLU A 385 -37.87 -41.00 -2.02
CA GLU A 385 -37.79 -42.05 -3.06
C GLU A 385 -38.14 -41.38 -4.43
N ARG A 386 -37.86 -42.04 -5.57
CA ARG A 386 -37.86 -41.53 -6.99
C ARG A 386 -36.52 -40.87 -7.34
N GLY A 387 -35.79 -41.29 -8.37
CA GLY A 387 -36.16 -41.48 -9.78
C GLY A 387 -35.46 -40.34 -10.55
N ASP A 388 -34.61 -40.53 -11.55
CA ASP A 388 -34.55 -41.63 -12.52
C ASP A 388 -33.12 -42.12 -12.84
N ALA A 389 -33.05 -43.23 -13.58
CA ALA A 389 -31.82 -43.81 -14.07
C ALA A 389 -31.32 -43.11 -15.33
N TRP A 390 -29.99 -43.01 -15.48
CA TRP A 390 -29.35 -43.52 -16.69
C TRP A 390 -27.91 -43.97 -16.45
N SER A 391 -27.57 -45.08 -17.09
CA SER A 391 -26.34 -45.85 -16.90
C SER A 391 -25.40 -45.71 -18.08
N ARG A 392 -24.08 -45.75 -17.80
CA ARG A 392 -22.98 -46.39 -18.56
C ARG A 392 -21.70 -46.14 -17.75
N GLN A 393 -21.28 -47.11 -16.94
CA GLN A 393 -20.36 -48.18 -17.32
C GLN A 393 -18.94 -47.69 -17.66
N THR A 394 -18.11 -47.75 -16.60
CA THR A 394 -16.69 -48.14 -16.53
C THR A 394 -16.29 -49.30 -17.46
N PRO A 395 -14.98 -49.67 -17.64
CA PRO A 395 -13.86 -49.48 -16.70
C PRO A 395 -12.49 -49.03 -17.28
N ALA A 396 -11.51 -48.95 -16.37
CA ALA A 396 -10.11 -48.66 -16.62
C ALA A 396 -9.26 -49.92 -16.91
N ALA A 397 -8.07 -49.69 -17.48
CA ALA A 397 -6.83 -50.46 -17.34
C ALA A 397 -5.68 -49.45 -17.62
N ASP A 398 -4.67 -49.24 -16.78
CA ASP A 398 -3.62 -50.14 -16.28
C ASP A 398 -2.88 -50.91 -17.38
N SER A 399 -1.69 -50.42 -17.76
CA SER A 399 -0.48 -51.21 -18.06
C SER A 399 0.74 -50.30 -18.23
N ALA A 400 1.91 -50.77 -17.81
CA ALA A 400 3.15 -50.00 -17.77
C ALA A 400 4.27 -50.62 -18.64
N ALA A 401 5.13 -49.74 -19.17
CA ALA A 401 6.53 -50.00 -19.52
C ALA A 401 6.80 -50.93 -20.76
N PRO A 402 8.07 -51.19 -21.15
CA PRO A 402 8.88 -50.22 -21.88
C PRO A 402 9.70 -50.82 -23.06
N SER A 403 10.12 -50.01 -24.05
CA SER A 403 11.22 -50.38 -24.98
C SER A 403 11.72 -49.22 -25.86
N GLU A 404 13.02 -48.90 -25.74
CA GLU A 404 13.86 -48.36 -26.83
C GLU A 404 14.38 -49.53 -27.71
N PRO A 405 15.31 -49.36 -28.68
CA PRO A 405 15.60 -48.24 -29.60
C PRO A 405 15.58 -48.72 -31.10
N GLY A 406 15.87 -47.82 -32.06
CA GLY A 406 16.62 -48.23 -33.27
C GLY A 406 16.14 -47.78 -34.66
N ALA A 407 16.88 -46.79 -35.20
CA ALA A 407 17.51 -46.81 -36.53
C ALA A 407 16.73 -46.61 -37.86
N GLU A 408 17.52 -46.10 -38.82
CA GLU A 408 17.40 -46.12 -40.29
C GLU A 408 16.50 -45.11 -41.03
N GLU A 409 17.17 -44.16 -41.70
CA GLU A 409 16.70 -43.45 -42.90
C GLU A 409 16.49 -44.46 -44.06
N PRO A 410 15.71 -44.11 -45.10
CA PRO A 410 16.40 -43.79 -46.36
C PRO A 410 15.77 -42.69 -47.23
N GLU A 411 16.68 -41.98 -47.90
CA GLU A 411 16.70 -41.50 -49.30
C GLU A 411 15.43 -41.03 -50.06
N THR A 412 15.59 -39.84 -50.67
CA THR A 412 14.71 -39.13 -51.61
C THR A 412 14.54 -39.83 -52.98
N PRO A 413 13.56 -39.43 -53.85
CA PRO A 413 13.92 -38.39 -54.86
C PRO A 413 12.78 -37.46 -55.38
N ALA A 414 13.19 -36.23 -55.72
CA ALA A 414 12.79 -35.33 -56.83
C ALA A 414 11.35 -35.32 -57.44
N GLU A 415 10.80 -34.10 -57.66
CA GLU A 415 10.60 -33.55 -59.03
C GLU A 415 10.29 -32.02 -59.11
N LYS A 416 10.97 -31.36 -60.07
CA LYS A 416 10.57 -30.25 -60.98
C LYS A 416 10.18 -28.82 -60.49
N MET A 417 11.11 -27.91 -60.84
CA MET A 417 11.02 -26.49 -61.30
C MET A 417 9.93 -26.22 -62.40
N PRO A 418 9.60 -24.96 -62.85
CA PRO A 418 10.51 -23.80 -62.98
C PRO A 418 10.02 -22.31 -62.92
N LEU A 419 11.03 -21.46 -62.73
CA LEU A 419 11.33 -20.09 -63.24
C LEU A 419 10.40 -19.36 -64.23
N VAL A 420 10.30 -18.03 -64.03
CA VAL A 420 10.19 -16.95 -65.05
C VAL A 420 11.18 -15.81 -64.65
N ALA A 421 11.58 -14.88 -65.55
CA ALA A 421 12.70 -13.95 -65.29
C ALA A 421 12.64 -12.54 -65.94
N GLY A 422 13.21 -11.54 -65.25
CA GLY A 422 13.44 -10.14 -65.69
C GLY A 422 13.95 -9.28 -64.50
N LYS A 423 15.11 -8.60 -64.42
CA LYS A 423 16.03 -7.90 -65.38
C LYS A 423 15.35 -6.74 -66.14
N ARG A 424 15.96 -5.54 -66.30
CA ARG A 424 17.18 -4.88 -65.75
C ARG A 424 17.18 -3.39 -66.21
N SER A 425 18.14 -2.59 -65.70
CA SER A 425 18.66 -1.30 -66.21
C SER A 425 18.01 0.01 -65.72
N GLN A 426 18.66 1.19 -65.67
CA GLN A 426 20.06 1.67 -65.51
C GLN A 426 20.04 3.16 -65.91
N GLN A 427 20.56 4.09 -65.08
CA GLN A 427 21.02 5.45 -65.46
C GLN A 427 19.97 6.46 -66.03
N ASP A 428 20.15 7.78 -65.98
CA ASP A 428 21.26 8.64 -65.54
C ASP A 428 20.76 10.02 -64.99
N ASP A 429 21.72 10.85 -64.57
CA ASP A 429 21.69 12.34 -64.47
C ASP A 429 20.98 13.09 -63.30
N SER A 430 21.82 13.90 -62.63
CA SER A 430 21.55 15.10 -61.81
C SER A 430 21.51 16.36 -62.73
N PRO A 431 21.40 17.66 -62.29
CA PRO A 431 21.43 18.20 -60.91
C PRO A 431 20.49 19.41 -60.63
N GLU A 432 20.66 20.01 -59.44
CA GLU A 432 20.48 21.44 -59.09
C GLU A 432 19.26 22.25 -59.60
N ARG A 433 18.43 22.74 -58.68
CA ARG A 433 18.42 24.18 -58.27
C ARG A 433 17.56 24.48 -57.04
N ALA A 434 17.81 25.64 -56.45
CA ALA A 434 17.13 26.19 -55.28
C ALA A 434 16.07 27.24 -55.70
N ASP A 435 15.70 28.09 -54.74
CA ASP A 435 14.84 29.28 -54.83
C ASP A 435 13.33 28.95 -54.85
N GLU A 436 12.40 29.71 -54.28
CA GLU A 436 12.26 30.61 -53.11
C GLU A 436 10.83 31.21 -53.27
N ASP A 437 10.29 31.84 -52.22
CA ASP A 437 9.05 32.65 -52.18
C ASP A 437 7.69 31.96 -52.51
N VAL A 438 6.70 31.89 -51.61
CA VAL A 438 5.98 32.94 -50.84
C VAL A 438 5.02 33.76 -51.72
N VAL A 439 3.70 33.72 -51.38
CA VAL A 439 2.70 34.83 -51.34
C VAL A 439 1.24 34.29 -51.36
N GLU A 440 0.55 34.54 -50.24
CA GLU A 440 -0.89 34.92 -50.05
C GLU A 440 -2.12 34.12 -50.58
N ALA A 441 -3.02 33.86 -49.61
CA ALA A 441 -4.48 34.09 -49.60
C ALA A 441 -5.48 33.29 -50.49
N SER A 442 -6.30 32.46 -49.81
CA SER A 442 -7.77 32.55 -49.61
C SER A 442 -8.71 33.11 -50.73
N PRO A 443 -10.01 32.72 -50.83
CA PRO A 443 -10.81 31.75 -50.06
C PRO A 443 -11.60 30.74 -50.95
N ALA A 444 -12.35 29.82 -50.34
CA ALA A 444 -13.80 29.61 -50.60
C ALA A 444 -14.32 28.31 -49.95
N ALA A 445 -15.52 28.39 -49.37
CA ALA A 445 -16.28 27.21 -48.94
C ALA A 445 -17.34 26.86 -49.99
N ALA A 446 -17.54 25.55 -50.25
CA ALA A 446 -18.80 24.87 -50.58
C ALA A 446 -18.53 23.55 -51.31
N GLU A 447 -18.71 22.41 -50.63
CA GLU A 447 -19.38 21.22 -51.22
C GLU A 447 -19.65 20.13 -50.16
N GLU A 448 -20.59 19.23 -50.50
CA GLU A 448 -20.95 17.97 -49.82
C GLU A 448 -21.53 18.00 -48.40
N ALA A 449 -22.73 18.59 -48.30
CA ALA A 449 -23.79 18.06 -47.42
C ALA A 449 -24.83 17.30 -48.28
N ALA A 450 -24.63 15.99 -48.52
CA ALA A 450 -25.56 15.20 -49.37
C ALA A 450 -25.54 13.65 -49.19
N ALA A 451 -25.54 13.10 -47.97
CA ALA A 451 -25.76 11.64 -47.79
C ALA A 451 -26.20 11.22 -46.36
N SER A 452 -27.48 11.38 -46.01
CA SER A 452 -28.18 10.57 -44.96
C SER A 452 -29.67 10.96 -44.83
N GLN A 453 -30.51 10.51 -45.78
CA GLN A 453 -31.97 10.46 -45.60
C GLN A 453 -32.62 9.58 -46.69
N ALA A 454 -32.92 8.33 -46.38
CA ALA A 454 -33.90 7.50 -47.10
C ALA A 454 -34.22 6.19 -46.34
N LEU A 455 -35.47 6.08 -45.89
CA LEU A 455 -36.26 4.85 -45.63
C LEU A 455 -35.78 3.81 -44.59
N GLU A 456 -36.68 3.04 -43.96
CA GLU A 456 -38.04 3.29 -43.43
C GLU A 456 -38.52 2.06 -42.63
N LEU A 457 -39.41 2.29 -41.65
CA LEU A 457 -40.54 1.44 -41.21
C LEU A 457 -40.52 -0.10 -41.44
N GLU A 458 -40.37 -0.85 -40.35
CA GLU A 458 -41.03 -2.16 -40.07
C GLU A 458 -40.73 -2.53 -38.59
N THR A 459 -41.60 -3.10 -37.75
CA THR A 459 -43.07 -3.26 -37.75
C THR A 459 -43.53 -3.46 -36.28
N SER A 460 -44.78 -3.12 -35.94
CA SER A 460 -45.35 -3.42 -34.62
C SER A 460 -45.58 -4.92 -34.40
N ALA A 461 -45.39 -5.39 -33.17
CA ALA A 461 -45.88 -6.69 -32.71
C ALA A 461 -46.30 -6.64 -31.23
N GLU A 462 -47.61 -6.48 -30.99
CA GLU A 462 -48.25 -6.73 -29.69
C GLU A 462 -48.30 -8.25 -29.42
N ALA A 463 -48.00 -8.66 -28.18
CA ALA A 463 -48.30 -9.99 -27.64
C ALA A 463 -48.22 -9.91 -26.09
N PRO A 464 -49.00 -10.72 -25.35
CA PRO A 464 -50.03 -10.11 -24.51
C PRO A 464 -49.89 -10.36 -23.01
N GLU A 465 -50.76 -9.67 -22.26
CA GLU A 465 -51.02 -9.87 -20.84
C GLU A 465 -51.41 -11.33 -20.54
N ALA A 466 -50.94 -11.85 -19.39
CA ALA A 466 -51.32 -13.15 -18.87
C ALA A 466 -52.01 -12.97 -17.51
N GLU A 467 -53.33 -13.19 -17.48
CA GLU A 467 -54.13 -13.11 -16.26
C GLU A 467 -53.99 -14.36 -15.37
N GLY A 468 -53.75 -14.14 -14.07
CA GLY A 468 -54.17 -15.03 -12.98
C GLY A 468 -53.31 -16.29 -12.68
N PRO A 469 -53.63 -17.00 -11.59
CA PRO A 469 -54.76 -16.79 -10.67
C PRO A 469 -54.38 -16.32 -9.26
N SER A 470 -55.40 -15.94 -8.51
CA SER A 470 -55.39 -15.73 -7.06
C SER A 470 -55.20 -17.04 -6.28
N GLU A 471 -54.36 -17.02 -5.24
CA GLU A 471 -54.53 -17.91 -4.09
C GLU A 471 -54.58 -17.08 -2.80
N THR A 472 -55.76 -17.10 -2.17
CA THR A 472 -55.99 -16.74 -0.77
C THR A 472 -55.45 -17.86 0.10
N ASP A 473 -54.59 -17.56 1.07
CA ASP A 473 -54.34 -18.45 2.20
C ASP A 473 -54.31 -17.62 3.49
N GLU A 474 -55.44 -17.64 4.19
CA GLU A 474 -55.53 -17.21 5.59
C GLU A 474 -54.90 -18.32 6.44
N ALA A 475 -53.82 -18.02 7.16
CA ALA A 475 -53.21 -18.94 8.10
C ALA A 475 -53.18 -18.32 9.50
N ASP A 476 -54.07 -18.80 10.37
CA ASP A 476 -54.14 -18.45 11.78
C ASP A 476 -52.79 -18.61 12.48
N VAL A 477 -52.29 -17.52 13.07
CA VAL A 477 -51.22 -17.59 14.08
C VAL A 477 -51.89 -17.77 15.44
N ALA A 478 -52.21 -19.01 15.77
CA ALA A 478 -52.65 -19.37 17.12
C ALA A 478 -51.53 -19.07 18.13
N ALA A 479 -51.87 -18.41 19.22
CA ALA A 479 -50.95 -18.19 20.33
C ALA A 479 -50.82 -19.47 21.17
N GLU A 480 -49.65 -20.09 21.16
CA GLU A 480 -49.28 -21.08 22.18
C GLU A 480 -48.82 -20.35 23.45
N GLU A 481 -49.62 -20.43 24.51
CA GLU A 481 -49.21 -20.06 25.86
C GLU A 481 -48.14 -21.04 26.37
N PRO A 482 -47.06 -20.58 27.02
CA PRO A 482 -46.07 -21.48 27.59
C PRO A 482 -46.63 -22.17 28.84
N GLU A 483 -46.71 -23.52 28.82
CA GLU A 483 -47.05 -24.32 30.00
C GLU A 483 -46.10 -24.04 31.18
N GLU A 484 -46.67 -23.76 32.34
CA GLU A 484 -45.94 -23.73 33.61
C GLU A 484 -45.48 -25.15 33.99
N LEU A 485 -44.20 -25.44 33.77
CA LEU A 485 -43.56 -26.65 34.26
C LEU A 485 -43.35 -26.56 35.79
N GLU A 486 -44.18 -27.26 36.56
CA GLU A 486 -43.97 -27.41 38.00
C GLU A 486 -42.59 -28.04 38.31
N PRO A 487 -41.86 -27.54 39.33
CA PRO A 487 -40.54 -28.05 39.67
C PRO A 487 -40.61 -29.46 40.29
N SER A 488 -39.90 -30.41 39.68
CA SER A 488 -39.76 -31.77 40.20
C SER A 488 -39.14 -31.76 41.62
N PRO A 489 -39.70 -32.51 42.60
CA PRO A 489 -39.18 -32.55 43.96
C PRO A 489 -37.84 -33.30 44.00
N GLY A 490 -36.74 -32.55 44.08
CA GLY A 490 -35.38 -33.11 44.14
C GLY A 490 -34.22 -32.11 44.06
N SER A 491 -34.45 -30.80 43.93
CA SER A 491 -33.37 -29.81 43.75
C SER A 491 -32.66 -29.38 45.05
N GLU A 492 -33.26 -29.57 46.21
CA GLU A 492 -32.72 -29.07 47.50
C GLU A 492 -31.34 -29.66 47.84
N ALA A 493 -31.10 -30.93 47.50
CA ALA A 493 -29.81 -31.58 47.74
C ALA A 493 -28.67 -30.99 46.88
N VAL A 494 -28.98 -30.54 45.66
CA VAL A 494 -28.01 -29.96 44.72
C VAL A 494 -27.74 -28.48 45.04
N GLN A 495 -28.75 -27.75 45.51
CA GLN A 495 -28.56 -26.36 45.94
C GLN A 495 -27.68 -26.26 47.20
N LEU A 496 -27.84 -27.15 48.18
CA LEU A 496 -26.99 -27.17 49.37
C LEU A 496 -25.52 -27.51 49.07
N GLU A 497 -25.24 -28.36 48.08
CA GLU A 497 -23.86 -28.68 47.67
C GLU A 497 -23.19 -27.52 46.91
N ILE A 498 -23.97 -26.76 46.12
CA ILE A 498 -23.51 -25.53 45.45
C ILE A 498 -23.29 -24.39 46.45
N GLU A 499 -24.17 -24.20 47.43
CA GLU A 499 -23.99 -23.18 48.47
C GLU A 499 -22.80 -23.48 49.39
N ALA A 500 -22.51 -24.76 49.66
CA ALA A 500 -21.32 -25.16 50.42
C ALA A 500 -20.01 -24.83 49.68
N THR A 501 -19.93 -25.14 48.38
CA THR A 501 -18.74 -24.82 47.56
C THR A 501 -18.53 -23.32 47.38
N LEU A 502 -19.60 -22.53 47.27
CA LEU A 502 -19.53 -21.06 47.19
C LEU A 502 -19.23 -20.38 48.54
N ALA A 503 -19.33 -21.09 49.67
CA ALA A 503 -18.93 -20.60 50.97
C ALA A 503 -17.41 -20.76 51.20
N GLU A 504 -16.81 -21.88 50.79
CA GLU A 504 -15.37 -22.13 50.95
C GLU A 504 -14.52 -21.18 50.09
N GLU A 505 -14.91 -20.86 48.85
CA GLU A 505 -14.19 -19.88 48.00
C GLU A 505 -14.21 -18.44 48.58
N ARG A 506 -15.10 -18.13 49.53
CA ARG A 506 -15.21 -16.79 50.14
C ARG A 506 -14.32 -16.56 51.35
N GLU A 507 -13.75 -17.60 51.97
CA GLU A 507 -12.82 -17.43 53.09
C GLU A 507 -11.34 -17.36 52.66
N GLU A 508 -10.96 -17.89 51.48
CA GLU A 508 -9.57 -17.85 51.00
C GLU A 508 -9.13 -16.54 50.32
N THR A 509 -10.06 -15.62 50.00
CA THR A 509 -9.75 -14.34 49.31
C THR A 509 -9.70 -13.10 50.22
N GLY A 510 -9.67 -13.29 51.54
CA GLY A 510 -9.62 -12.20 52.53
C GLY A 510 -8.21 -11.64 52.76
N GLY A 511 -7.66 -10.81 51.85
CA GLY A 511 -6.33 -10.25 52.13
C GLY A 511 -5.61 -9.27 51.21
N GLU A 512 -6.20 -8.65 50.17
CA GLU A 512 -5.50 -7.57 49.43
C GLU A 512 -6.31 -6.27 49.34
N ALA A 513 -5.59 -5.14 49.36
CA ALA A 513 -6.16 -3.84 49.68
C ALA A 513 -6.64 -3.07 48.44
N GLY A 514 -7.96 -2.93 48.31
CA GLY A 514 -8.62 -1.76 47.69
C GLY A 514 -8.03 -1.26 46.37
N GLU A 515 -7.85 -2.14 45.38
CA GLU A 515 -7.66 -1.69 44.00
C GLU A 515 -8.99 -1.08 43.52
N ALA A 516 -8.92 0.14 42.97
CA ALA A 516 -10.12 0.85 42.54
C ALA A 516 -10.70 0.13 41.31
N ILE A 517 -11.90 -0.44 41.46
CA ILE A 517 -12.62 -1.09 40.37
C ILE A 517 -12.83 -0.05 39.26
N GLU A 518 -12.05 -0.14 38.19
CA GLU A 518 -12.31 0.61 36.96
C GLU A 518 -13.71 0.23 36.47
N PRO A 519 -14.55 1.21 36.09
CA PRO A 519 -15.90 0.91 35.65
C PRO A 519 -15.86 0.06 34.39
N GLU A 520 -16.37 -1.18 34.46
CA GLU A 520 -16.47 -2.08 33.32
C GLU A 520 -17.10 -1.34 32.12
N VAL A 521 -16.34 -1.23 31.02
CA VAL A 521 -16.83 -0.60 29.79
C VAL A 521 -18.09 -1.34 29.34
N PRO A 522 -19.27 -0.69 29.29
CA PRO A 522 -20.52 -1.39 29.05
C PRO A 522 -20.50 -2.13 27.71
N ARG A 523 -20.55 -3.46 27.76
CA ARG A 523 -20.67 -4.29 26.55
C ARG A 523 -21.87 -3.81 25.74
N ARG A 524 -21.61 -3.33 24.52
CA ARG A 524 -22.63 -2.75 23.63
C ARG A 524 -23.81 -3.71 23.49
N ARG A 525 -24.90 -3.42 24.22
CA ARG A 525 -26.21 -4.06 24.03
C ARG A 525 -26.68 -3.76 22.60
N ASN A 526 -27.69 -4.47 22.13
CA ASN A 526 -28.38 -4.16 20.87
C ASN A 526 -29.17 -2.84 21.01
N SER A 527 -28.46 -1.72 21.15
CA SER A 527 -29.04 -0.39 21.32
C SER A 527 -29.87 -0.04 20.08
N ARG A 528 -30.94 0.70 20.35
CA ARG A 528 -31.69 1.39 19.31
C ARG A 528 -30.90 2.63 18.92
N ALA A 529 -31.03 3.11 17.69
CA ALA A 529 -30.39 4.35 17.26
C ALA A 529 -31.44 5.37 16.84
N ALA A 530 -31.25 6.63 17.23
CA ALA A 530 -31.94 7.77 16.64
C ALA A 530 -30.86 8.68 16.03
N ILE A 531 -31.02 9.02 14.75
CA ILE A 531 -30.09 9.90 14.06
C ILE A 531 -30.76 11.26 13.87
N ALA A 532 -30.07 12.32 14.28
CA ALA A 532 -30.32 13.66 13.77
C ALA A 532 -29.20 14.06 12.83
N VAL A 533 -29.56 14.61 11.68
CA VAL A 533 -28.62 14.98 10.63
C VAL A 533 -28.91 16.39 10.12
N ARG A 534 -27.86 17.12 9.79
CA ARG A 534 -27.95 18.42 9.14
C ARG A 534 -28.64 18.31 7.78
N ASP A 535 -29.34 19.35 7.37
CA ASP A 535 -30.07 19.46 6.11
C ASP A 535 -29.16 19.75 4.89
N ASP A 536 -28.10 18.95 4.74
CA ASP A 536 -27.24 18.94 3.56
C ASP A 536 -27.04 17.50 3.00
N PRO A 537 -26.91 17.32 1.67
CA PRO A 537 -26.85 15.99 1.05
C PRO A 537 -25.74 15.08 1.56
N ASP A 538 -24.57 15.64 1.88
CA ASP A 538 -23.38 14.89 2.31
C ASP A 538 -23.52 14.36 3.74
N SER A 539 -24.05 15.19 4.64
CA SER A 539 -24.42 14.78 6.00
C SER A 539 -25.51 13.71 5.96
N ILE A 540 -26.54 13.87 5.14
CA ILE A 540 -27.63 12.89 4.97
C ILE A 540 -27.09 11.56 4.44
N LEU A 541 -26.16 11.57 3.47
CA LEU A 541 -25.53 10.37 2.94
C LEU A 541 -24.66 9.65 4.00
N ALA A 542 -23.89 10.40 4.79
CA ALA A 542 -23.14 9.85 5.93
C ALA A 542 -24.10 9.23 6.98
N ALA A 543 -25.20 9.90 7.29
CA ALA A 543 -26.24 9.40 8.19
C ALA A 543 -26.94 8.13 7.66
N LEU A 544 -27.16 8.00 6.34
CA LEU A 544 -27.70 6.78 5.72
C LEU A 544 -26.73 5.59 5.82
N ILE A 545 -25.44 5.83 5.67
CA ILE A 545 -24.39 4.80 5.88
C ILE A 545 -24.39 4.34 7.34
N LEU A 546 -24.40 5.28 8.29
CA LEU A 546 -24.49 4.99 9.72
C LEU A 546 -25.79 4.25 10.09
N SER A 547 -26.91 4.62 9.49
CA SER A 547 -28.22 3.95 9.65
C SER A 547 -28.20 2.48 9.26
N ARG A 548 -27.41 2.09 8.24
CA ARG A 548 -27.30 0.69 7.80
C ARG A 548 -26.43 -0.15 8.72
N ASP A 549 -25.42 0.43 9.35
CA ASP A 549 -24.65 -0.23 10.42
C ASP A 549 -25.55 -0.48 11.64
N ARG A 550 -26.26 0.58 12.05
CA ARG A 550 -27.20 0.62 13.19
C ARG A 550 -28.58 0.06 12.82
N ARG A 551 -28.66 -1.25 12.59
CA ARG A 551 -29.88 -2.02 12.18
C ARG A 551 -31.21 -1.64 12.86
N ASN A 552 -31.18 -1.19 14.12
CA ASN A 552 -32.36 -0.86 14.93
C ASN A 552 -32.62 0.65 15.00
N LEU A 553 -32.77 1.30 13.84
CA LEU A 553 -33.11 2.71 13.75
C LEU A 553 -34.54 2.97 14.24
N VAL A 554 -34.71 3.87 15.21
CA VAL A 554 -35.99 4.33 15.77
C VAL A 554 -36.48 5.58 15.06
N ALA A 555 -35.60 6.55 14.85
CA ALA A 555 -35.89 7.83 14.21
C ALA A 555 -34.74 8.25 13.28
N PHE A 556 -35.10 8.96 12.21
CA PHE A 556 -34.15 9.63 11.31
C PHE A 556 -34.67 11.04 11.06
N TRP A 557 -34.02 12.03 11.67
CA TRP A 557 -34.49 13.41 11.72
C TRP A 557 -33.55 14.34 10.94
N VAL A 558 -34.08 15.10 9.99
CA VAL A 558 -33.34 16.10 9.23
C VAL A 558 -33.71 17.49 9.75
N CYS A 559 -32.72 18.32 10.10
CA CYS A 559 -32.96 19.71 10.53
C CYS A 559 -31.75 20.63 10.32
N SER A 560 -32.00 21.93 10.17
CA SER A 560 -30.95 22.94 10.09
C SER A 560 -30.12 23.05 11.35
N GLN A 561 -28.89 23.55 11.19
CA GLN A 561 -27.99 23.94 12.27
C GLN A 561 -28.71 24.81 13.33
N GLU A 562 -29.54 25.75 12.90
CA GLU A 562 -30.32 26.64 13.77
C GLU A 562 -31.35 25.89 14.65
N ARG A 563 -31.88 24.77 14.16
CA ARG A 563 -32.92 23.97 14.83
C ARG A 563 -32.37 22.79 15.63
N LEU A 564 -31.04 22.62 15.70
CA LEU A 564 -30.41 21.60 16.53
C LEU A 564 -30.81 21.72 18.01
N MET A 565 -30.91 22.95 18.52
CA MET A 565 -31.32 23.19 19.92
C MET A 565 -32.78 22.85 20.19
N ASP A 566 -33.68 23.10 19.24
CA ASP A 566 -35.10 22.71 19.34
C ASP A 566 -35.26 21.18 19.29
N PHE A 567 -34.46 20.51 18.44
CA PHE A 567 -34.39 19.06 18.41
C PHE A 567 -33.89 18.50 19.77
N LEU A 568 -32.78 19.02 20.30
CA LEU A 568 -32.17 18.56 21.55
C LEU A 568 -33.08 18.78 22.79
N LYS A 569 -33.81 19.90 22.84
CA LYS A 569 -34.71 20.26 23.95
C LYS A 569 -36.10 19.64 23.86
N GLY A 570 -36.46 19.02 22.75
CA GLY A 570 -37.78 18.41 22.52
C GLY A 570 -37.69 16.97 22.03
N ARG A 571 -37.40 16.79 20.73
CA ARG A 571 -37.42 15.46 20.10
C ARG A 571 -36.41 14.48 20.69
N ALA A 572 -35.23 14.95 21.10
CA ALA A 572 -34.23 14.11 21.73
C ALA A 572 -34.65 13.65 23.15
N THR A 573 -35.39 14.47 23.89
CA THR A 573 -35.91 14.10 25.22
C THR A 573 -37.08 13.11 25.16
N ASP A 574 -37.79 13.04 24.03
CA ASP A 574 -38.85 12.05 23.78
C ASP A 574 -38.29 10.64 23.45
N LEU A 575 -36.97 10.50 23.23
CA LEU A 575 -36.35 9.23 22.82
C LEU A 575 -36.27 8.22 23.97
N PRO A 576 -36.57 6.92 23.73
CA PRO A 576 -36.42 5.86 24.73
C PRO A 576 -35.03 5.83 25.36
N GLU A 577 -34.92 5.56 26.66
CA GLU A 577 -33.64 5.54 27.38
C GLU A 577 -32.60 4.55 26.82
N ASN A 578 -33.06 3.51 26.10
CA ASN A 578 -32.22 2.53 25.43
C ASN A 578 -31.90 2.86 23.95
N ALA A 579 -32.18 4.08 23.52
CA ALA A 579 -31.77 4.61 22.23
C ALA A 579 -30.52 5.50 22.35
N ASP A 580 -29.52 5.19 21.54
CA ASP A 580 -28.36 6.03 21.29
C ASP A 580 -28.76 7.19 20.37
N LEU A 581 -28.21 8.38 20.63
CA LEU A 581 -28.42 9.58 19.82
C LEU A 581 -27.20 9.85 18.95
N LEU A 582 -27.36 9.89 17.64
CA LEU A 582 -26.26 10.07 16.70
C LEU A 582 -26.46 11.39 15.96
N LEU A 583 -25.52 12.32 16.12
CA LEU A 583 -25.57 13.67 15.56
C LEU A 583 -24.57 13.76 14.40
N VAL A 584 -25.02 14.14 13.20
CA VAL A 584 -24.20 14.10 11.97
C VAL A 584 -24.21 15.45 11.24
N GLY A 585 -23.03 16.01 11.00
CA GLY A 585 -22.82 17.24 10.20
C GLY A 585 -23.05 18.57 10.92
N PHE A 586 -23.37 18.52 12.22
CA PHE A 586 -23.62 19.70 13.04
C PHE A 586 -22.33 20.25 13.66
N THR A 587 -22.27 21.58 13.77
CA THR A 587 -21.27 22.28 14.61
C THR A 587 -21.88 22.62 15.97
N ALA A 588 -21.07 22.94 17.00
CA ALA A 588 -21.59 23.54 18.23
C ALA A 588 -21.80 25.07 18.12
N GLN A 589 -21.37 25.69 17.03
CA GLN A 589 -21.47 27.14 16.81
C GLN A 589 -22.88 27.56 16.36
N PRO A 590 -23.33 28.81 16.63
CA PRO A 590 -22.61 29.89 17.30
C PRO A 590 -22.79 29.95 18.83
N ILE A 591 -23.44 28.96 19.45
CA ILE A 591 -23.74 28.96 20.90
C ILE A 591 -23.12 27.72 21.60
N PRO A 592 -21.78 27.56 21.55
CA PRO A 592 -21.13 26.30 21.93
C PRO A 592 -21.41 25.92 23.38
N GLN A 593 -21.44 26.88 24.31
CA GLN A 593 -21.72 26.61 25.71
C GLN A 593 -23.13 26.02 25.94
N GLU A 594 -24.16 26.50 25.24
CA GLU A 594 -25.54 26.02 25.42
C GLU A 594 -25.75 24.67 24.74
N VAL A 595 -25.21 24.49 23.54
CA VAL A 595 -25.21 23.21 22.81
C VAL A 595 -24.49 22.15 23.65
N ILE A 596 -23.24 22.37 24.05
CA ILE A 596 -22.44 21.41 24.82
C ILE A 596 -23.12 21.06 26.16
N SER A 597 -23.67 22.05 26.88
CA SER A 597 -24.39 21.81 28.15
C SER A 597 -25.63 20.95 27.95
N THR A 598 -26.38 21.17 26.87
CA THR A 598 -27.61 20.41 26.56
C THR A 598 -27.29 19.00 26.08
N VAL A 599 -26.26 18.84 25.25
CA VAL A 599 -25.84 17.53 24.72
C VAL A 599 -25.23 16.66 25.84
N GLY A 600 -24.60 17.29 26.84
CA GLY A 600 -24.14 16.63 28.07
C GLY A 600 -25.24 15.89 28.86
N LEU A 601 -26.52 16.25 28.69
CA LEU A 601 -27.65 15.50 29.25
C LEU A 601 -27.79 14.08 28.68
N PHE A 602 -27.20 13.83 27.50
CA PHE A 602 -27.20 12.54 26.80
C PHE A 602 -25.84 11.81 26.89
N ARG A 603 -24.97 12.19 27.85
CA ARG A 603 -23.65 11.57 28.07
C ARG A 603 -23.73 10.04 28.13
N GLY A 604 -22.82 9.36 27.43
CA GLY A 604 -22.80 7.89 27.33
C GLY A 604 -23.85 7.28 26.40
N ARG A 605 -24.77 8.09 25.84
CA ARG A 605 -25.75 7.69 24.80
C ARG A 605 -25.59 8.46 23.49
N VAL A 606 -24.93 9.61 23.51
CA VAL A 606 -24.71 10.44 22.32
C VAL A 606 -23.38 10.11 21.62
N GLN A 607 -23.39 10.12 20.28
CA GLN A 607 -22.19 10.16 19.44
C GLN A 607 -22.30 11.32 18.44
N TRP A 608 -21.21 12.05 18.22
CA TRP A 608 -21.13 13.21 17.32
C TRP A 608 -20.17 12.95 16.17
N PHE A 609 -20.61 13.21 14.94
CA PHE A 609 -19.85 13.04 13.69
C PHE A 609 -19.77 14.37 12.95
N ASP A 610 -18.58 14.96 12.86
CA ASP A 610 -18.39 16.23 12.16
C ASP A 610 -17.01 16.36 11.48
N HIS A 611 -16.91 17.34 10.58
CA HIS A 611 -15.74 17.65 9.74
C HIS A 611 -15.39 19.15 9.69
N HIS A 612 -16.29 20.03 10.14
CA HIS A 612 -16.05 21.47 10.15
C HIS A 612 -14.88 21.82 11.08
N GLU A 613 -14.19 22.92 10.85
CA GLU A 613 -13.15 23.39 11.76
C GLU A 613 -13.80 24.02 13.02
N TRP A 614 -13.36 23.58 14.21
CA TRP A 614 -13.84 24.06 15.50
C TRP A 614 -12.65 24.64 16.29
N PRO A 615 -12.87 25.66 17.15
CA PRO A 615 -11.91 26.01 18.20
C PRO A 615 -11.59 24.78 19.05
N ILE A 616 -10.29 24.53 19.30
CA ILE A 616 -9.81 23.34 20.02
C ILE A 616 -10.47 23.27 21.40
N GLU A 617 -10.65 24.41 22.06
CA GLU A 617 -11.29 24.56 23.37
C GLU A 617 -12.75 24.07 23.38
N ASP A 618 -13.49 24.26 22.28
CA ASP A 618 -14.89 23.81 22.18
C ASP A 618 -14.97 22.30 21.88
N VAL A 619 -14.01 21.74 21.13
CA VAL A 619 -13.87 20.29 20.96
C VAL A 619 -13.52 19.62 22.29
N GLU A 620 -12.60 20.20 23.07
CA GLU A 620 -12.25 19.69 24.40
C GLU A 620 -13.43 19.76 25.37
N ARG A 621 -14.15 20.89 25.43
CA ARG A 621 -15.38 21.01 26.24
C ARG A 621 -16.43 19.98 25.86
N LEU A 622 -16.63 19.71 24.56
CA LEU A 622 -17.57 18.69 24.12
C LEU A 622 -17.10 17.28 24.53
N ARG A 623 -15.81 16.96 24.32
CA ARG A 623 -15.19 15.70 24.78
C ARG A 623 -15.38 15.46 26.28
N ASP A 624 -15.21 16.49 27.10
CA ASP A 624 -15.37 16.39 28.55
C ASP A 624 -16.85 16.25 28.97
N ALA A 625 -17.78 16.86 28.22
CA ALA A 625 -19.21 16.76 28.45
C ALA A 625 -19.77 15.37 28.09
N ILE A 626 -19.50 14.86 26.89
CA ILE A 626 -20.14 13.65 26.35
C ILE A 626 -19.29 12.37 26.41
N GLY A 627 -17.96 12.51 26.54
CA GLY A 627 -16.97 11.44 26.46
C GLY A 627 -16.03 11.63 25.27
N ARG A 628 -14.74 11.29 25.43
CA ARG A 628 -13.73 11.44 24.35
C ARG A 628 -14.03 10.58 23.14
N ASP A 629 -14.48 9.35 23.36
CA ASP A 629 -14.82 8.38 22.31
C ASP A 629 -16.23 8.60 21.72
N SER A 630 -16.98 9.56 22.28
CA SER A 630 -18.32 9.97 21.82
C SER A 630 -18.27 11.05 20.72
N ILE A 631 -17.09 11.50 20.32
CA ILE A 631 -16.92 12.43 19.20
C ILE A 631 -15.91 11.88 18.19
N VAL A 632 -16.34 11.79 16.94
CA VAL A 632 -15.51 11.39 15.81
C VAL A 632 -15.44 12.58 14.86
N PHE A 633 -14.23 13.12 14.73
CA PHE A 633 -14.02 14.47 14.21
C PHE A 633 -12.85 14.47 13.23
N GLU A 634 -13.15 14.74 11.96
CA GLU A 634 -12.20 14.66 10.85
C GLU A 634 -12.04 16.04 10.18
N PRO A 635 -11.31 16.98 10.85
CA PRO A 635 -11.20 18.36 10.40
C PRO A 635 -10.47 18.46 9.06
N GLY A 636 -10.92 19.38 8.20
CA GLY A 636 -10.32 19.60 6.88
C GLY A 636 -10.71 18.54 5.82
N THR A 637 -11.53 17.54 6.19
CA THR A 637 -12.28 16.75 5.22
C THR A 637 -13.50 17.54 4.72
N SER A 638 -14.05 17.17 3.56
CA SER A 638 -15.15 17.93 2.94
C SER A 638 -16.56 17.43 3.32
N SER A 639 -16.68 16.47 4.24
CA SER A 639 -17.95 15.80 4.57
C SER A 639 -17.80 14.99 5.87
N PRO A 640 -18.84 14.88 6.73
CA PRO A 640 -18.79 14.05 7.94
C PRO A 640 -18.70 12.54 7.62
N LEU A 641 -18.80 12.16 6.33
CA LEU A 641 -18.61 10.80 5.86
C LEU A 641 -17.26 10.21 6.28
N ALA A 642 -16.18 11.00 6.33
CA ALA A 642 -14.87 10.51 6.74
C ALA A 642 -14.90 9.92 8.17
N ALA A 643 -15.48 10.68 9.11
CA ALA A 643 -15.68 10.25 10.50
C ALA A 643 -16.61 9.02 10.60
N VAL A 644 -17.71 8.99 9.83
CA VAL A 644 -18.63 7.82 9.82
C VAL A 644 -17.95 6.56 9.28
N VAL A 645 -17.13 6.67 8.24
CA VAL A 645 -16.45 5.53 7.57
C VAL A 645 -15.39 4.88 8.47
N GLN A 646 -14.81 5.62 9.42
CA GLN A 646 -13.89 5.07 10.43
C GLN A 646 -14.61 4.14 11.42
N VAL A 647 -15.79 4.51 11.92
CA VAL A 647 -16.53 3.71 12.92
C VAL A 647 -17.47 2.66 12.33
N THR A 648 -17.69 2.68 11.02
CA THR A 648 -18.59 1.74 10.33
C THR A 648 -17.93 0.35 10.25
N GLU A 649 -18.21 -0.48 11.24
CA GLU A 649 -17.74 -1.88 11.34
C GLU A 649 -18.30 -2.75 10.19
N ARG A 650 -19.54 -2.50 9.75
CA ARG A 650 -20.25 -3.37 8.79
C ARG A 650 -20.26 -2.80 7.38
N ARG A 651 -19.17 -3.01 6.66
CA ARG A 651 -19.10 -2.73 5.22
C ARG A 651 -19.82 -3.82 4.42
N SER A 652 -20.87 -3.41 3.72
CA SER A 652 -21.58 -4.22 2.72
C SER A 652 -21.29 -3.63 1.35
N ARG A 653 -21.30 -4.44 0.28
CA ARG A 653 -21.07 -3.95 -1.10
C ARG A 653 -21.95 -2.76 -1.48
N PHE A 654 -23.16 -2.67 -0.93
CA PHE A 654 -24.04 -1.52 -1.15
C PHE A 654 -23.63 -0.29 -0.32
N THR A 655 -23.16 -0.47 0.92
CA THR A 655 -22.54 0.59 1.72
C THR A 655 -21.30 1.15 0.99
N ASP A 656 -20.44 0.28 0.48
CA ASP A 656 -19.24 0.66 -0.29
C ASP A 656 -19.64 1.48 -1.53
N LYS A 657 -20.75 1.12 -2.19
CA LYS A 657 -21.29 1.88 -3.33
C LYS A 657 -21.89 3.24 -2.96
N MET A 658 -22.38 3.42 -1.74
CA MET A 658 -22.79 4.75 -1.25
C MET A 658 -21.57 5.63 -0.90
N ILE A 659 -20.48 5.02 -0.44
CA ILE A 659 -19.18 5.71 -0.29
C ILE A 659 -18.62 6.07 -1.68
N ASP A 660 -18.76 5.18 -2.67
CA ASP A 660 -18.43 5.49 -4.07
C ASP A 660 -19.27 6.67 -4.61
N LEU A 661 -20.57 6.76 -4.29
CA LEU A 661 -21.43 7.87 -4.70
C LEU A 661 -20.90 9.21 -4.16
N ALA A 662 -20.64 9.29 -2.85
CA ALA A 662 -20.08 10.48 -2.20
C ALA A 662 -18.72 10.89 -2.79
N GLY A 663 -17.85 9.91 -3.06
CA GLY A 663 -16.56 10.15 -3.70
C GLY A 663 -16.64 10.43 -5.21
N ARG A 664 -17.83 10.47 -5.82
CA ARG A 664 -18.07 10.52 -7.27
C ARG A 664 -17.37 9.39 -8.05
N ARG A 665 -17.08 8.26 -7.38
CA ARG A 665 -16.40 7.04 -7.90
C ARG A 665 -17.36 6.01 -8.50
N MET A 666 -18.66 6.19 -8.30
CA MET A 666 -19.71 5.24 -8.66
C MET A 666 -19.73 4.96 -10.16
N SER A 667 -20.01 3.71 -10.55
CA SER A 667 -19.99 3.36 -11.98
C SER A 667 -21.18 3.96 -12.71
N GLU A 668 -21.06 4.21 -14.01
CA GLU A 668 -22.18 4.72 -14.82
C GLU A 668 -23.40 3.79 -14.75
N SER A 669 -23.18 2.47 -14.82
CA SER A 669 -24.24 1.46 -14.68
C SER A 669 -24.92 1.53 -13.31
N ASP A 670 -24.16 1.72 -12.23
CA ASP A 670 -24.72 1.90 -10.89
C ASP A 670 -25.48 3.25 -10.78
N MET A 671 -24.92 4.34 -11.33
CA MET A 671 -25.52 5.68 -11.33
C MET A 671 -26.89 5.68 -12.00
N ASN A 672 -26.97 5.11 -13.20
CA ASN A 672 -28.20 4.98 -13.97
C ASN A 672 -29.21 4.03 -13.30
N LYS A 673 -28.73 2.94 -12.68
CA LYS A 673 -29.59 1.94 -12.02
C LYS A 673 -30.24 2.45 -10.73
N TRP A 674 -29.53 3.26 -9.93
CA TRP A 674 -30.05 3.79 -8.66
C TRP A 674 -29.33 5.02 -8.10
N GLY A 675 -28.11 5.34 -8.54
CA GLY A 675 -27.34 6.47 -7.98
C GLY A 675 -28.06 7.81 -8.09
N TYR A 676 -28.65 8.14 -9.24
CA TYR A 676 -29.46 9.36 -9.37
C TYR A 676 -30.72 9.34 -8.49
N ARG A 677 -31.38 8.19 -8.33
CA ARG A 677 -32.56 8.06 -7.45
C ARG A 677 -32.20 8.29 -5.98
N LEU A 678 -31.00 7.86 -5.57
CA LEU A 678 -30.47 8.19 -4.24
C LEU A 678 -30.09 9.66 -4.14
N ALA A 679 -29.38 10.24 -5.12
CA ALA A 679 -29.05 11.66 -5.12
C ALA A 679 -30.31 12.56 -4.99
N GLY A 680 -31.36 12.27 -5.76
CA GLY A 680 -32.63 12.98 -5.68
C GLY A 680 -33.44 12.71 -4.41
N LEU A 681 -33.17 11.61 -3.68
CA LEU A 681 -33.63 11.44 -2.31
C LEU A 681 -32.85 12.37 -1.37
N LEU A 682 -31.52 12.46 -1.48
CA LEU A 682 -30.69 13.32 -0.63
C LEU A 682 -31.11 14.79 -0.75
N GLU A 683 -31.25 15.31 -1.97
CA GLU A 683 -31.71 16.69 -2.21
C GLU A 683 -33.12 16.95 -1.65
N ARG A 684 -34.05 16.00 -1.86
CA ARG A 684 -35.42 16.12 -1.33
C ARG A 684 -35.45 16.10 0.21
N LEU A 685 -34.55 15.34 0.85
CA LEU A 685 -34.41 15.31 2.30
C LEU A 685 -33.74 16.58 2.83
N ALA A 686 -32.72 17.11 2.16
CA ALA A 686 -32.12 18.40 2.51
C ALA A 686 -33.15 19.54 2.43
N GLY A 687 -33.97 19.56 1.38
CA GLY A 687 -35.06 20.55 1.22
C GLY A 687 -36.25 20.41 2.16
N LYS A 688 -36.32 19.36 3.00
CA LYS A 688 -37.49 19.05 3.85
C LYS A 688 -37.07 18.58 5.23
N GLN A 689 -37.27 19.42 6.24
CA GLN A 689 -36.97 19.09 7.63
C GLN A 689 -38.08 18.27 8.30
N GLY A 690 -37.71 17.39 9.24
CA GLY A 690 -38.64 16.53 9.98
C GLY A 690 -38.13 15.10 10.15
N GLU A 691 -39.06 14.15 10.37
CA GLU A 691 -38.74 12.72 10.44
C GLU A 691 -38.96 12.02 9.10
N HIS A 692 -37.94 11.32 8.61
CA HIS A 692 -37.92 10.72 7.26
C HIS A 692 -37.63 9.22 7.25
N ARG A 693 -37.79 8.54 8.39
CA ARG A 693 -37.49 7.11 8.54
C ARG A 693 -38.23 6.22 7.52
N SER A 694 -39.46 6.59 7.14
CA SER A 694 -40.23 5.90 6.10
C SER A 694 -39.68 6.11 4.69
N GLU A 695 -39.25 7.34 4.36
CA GLU A 695 -38.71 7.70 3.04
C GLU A 695 -37.39 6.97 2.74
N ILE A 696 -36.58 6.69 3.76
CA ILE A 696 -35.28 6.00 3.62
C ILE A 696 -35.39 4.47 3.69
N ALA A 697 -36.57 3.89 3.89
CA ALA A 697 -36.76 2.46 4.15
C ALA A 697 -36.24 1.55 3.01
N ALA A 698 -36.33 2.00 1.75
CA ALA A 698 -35.75 1.31 0.60
C ALA A 698 -34.21 1.26 0.64
N VAL A 699 -33.57 2.34 1.11
CA VAL A 699 -32.09 2.40 1.28
C VAL A 699 -31.67 1.49 2.44
N LEU A 700 -32.41 1.47 3.54
CA LEU A 700 -32.12 0.61 4.70
C LEU A 700 -32.29 -0.88 4.38
N SER A 701 -33.30 -1.25 3.59
CA SER A 701 -33.49 -2.63 3.11
C SER A 701 -32.50 -3.05 2.01
N GLY A 702 -31.66 -2.12 1.52
CA GLY A 702 -30.63 -2.41 0.50
C GLY A 702 -31.19 -2.46 -0.93
N LYS A 703 -32.33 -1.79 -1.16
CA LYS A 703 -33.08 -1.75 -2.41
C LYS A 703 -33.21 -0.31 -2.95
N PRO A 704 -32.10 0.40 -3.20
CA PRO A 704 -32.15 1.79 -3.69
C PRO A 704 -32.85 1.94 -5.05
N ALA A 705 -32.96 0.86 -5.82
CA ALA A 705 -33.70 0.86 -7.09
C ALA A 705 -35.23 0.93 -6.90
N GLU A 706 -35.77 0.63 -5.70
CA GLU A 706 -37.18 0.83 -5.36
C GLU A 706 -37.49 2.27 -4.92
N LEU A 707 -36.47 3.16 -4.88
CA LEU A 707 -36.73 4.59 -4.71
C LEU A 707 -37.51 5.15 -5.91
N PRO A 708 -38.39 6.16 -5.70
CA PRO A 708 -39.04 6.86 -6.79
C PRO A 708 -38.05 7.39 -7.81
N GLU A 709 -38.43 7.38 -9.07
CA GLU A 709 -37.71 8.15 -10.08
C GLU A 709 -37.82 9.65 -9.76
N VAL A 710 -36.75 10.37 -10.02
CA VAL A 710 -36.64 11.81 -9.77
C VAL A 710 -36.29 12.45 -11.10
N GLU A 711 -36.89 13.60 -11.38
CA GLU A 711 -36.47 14.48 -12.48
C GLU A 711 -34.97 14.79 -12.35
N SER A 712 -34.28 15.03 -13.48
CA SER A 712 -32.80 15.00 -13.53
C SER A 712 -32.17 15.84 -12.43
N VAL A 713 -31.58 15.18 -11.43
CA VAL A 713 -30.96 15.81 -10.24
C VAL A 713 -29.83 16.76 -10.63
N TYR A 714 -29.28 16.54 -11.83
CA TYR A 714 -28.19 17.31 -12.42
C TYR A 714 -28.64 17.93 -13.76
N ALA A 715 -29.88 18.44 -13.80
CA ALA A 715 -30.44 19.10 -14.98
C ALA A 715 -29.65 20.37 -15.37
N GLU A 716 -29.09 21.08 -14.40
CA GLU A 716 -28.28 22.27 -14.64
C GLU A 716 -26.91 21.91 -15.24
N GLU A 717 -26.24 20.88 -14.71
CA GLU A 717 -25.02 20.32 -15.31
C GLU A 717 -25.26 19.77 -16.71
N GLU A 718 -26.38 19.08 -16.92
CA GLU A 718 -26.80 18.54 -18.21
C GLU A 718 -26.99 19.64 -19.26
N ALA A 719 -27.81 20.65 -18.95
CA ALA A 719 -28.03 21.81 -19.82
C ALA A 719 -26.75 22.63 -20.05
N TRP A 720 -25.88 22.76 -19.04
CA TRP A 720 -24.61 23.46 -19.20
C TRP A 720 -23.66 22.72 -20.16
N ILE A 721 -23.58 21.38 -20.08
CA ILE A 721 -22.72 20.55 -20.95
C ILE A 721 -23.25 20.47 -22.37
N GLU A 722 -24.57 20.57 -22.59
CA GLU A 722 -25.13 20.70 -23.93
C GLU A 722 -24.74 22.03 -24.59
N GLN A 723 -24.59 23.10 -23.80
CA GLN A 723 -24.25 24.44 -24.28
C GLN A 723 -22.74 24.70 -24.40
N HIS A 724 -21.90 23.94 -23.69
CA HIS A 724 -20.45 24.17 -23.60
C HIS A 724 -19.65 22.95 -24.07
N ASP A 725 -18.83 23.15 -25.11
CA ASP A 725 -17.92 22.11 -25.61
C ASP A 725 -16.64 22.05 -24.75
N PRO A 726 -16.27 20.87 -24.20
CA PRO A 726 -15.04 20.73 -23.45
C PRO A 726 -13.82 20.78 -24.37
N ARG A 727 -12.71 21.37 -23.90
CA ARG A 727 -11.44 21.32 -24.63
C ARG A 727 -10.87 19.91 -24.57
N ILE A 728 -10.72 19.25 -25.71
CA ILE A 728 -10.08 17.92 -25.77
C ILE A 728 -8.56 18.04 -25.88
N VAL A 729 -7.85 17.35 -24.99
CA VAL A 729 -6.39 17.19 -25.02
C VAL A 729 -6.07 15.74 -25.38
N HIS A 730 -5.30 15.55 -26.45
CA HIS A 730 -4.90 14.23 -26.97
C HIS A 730 -3.48 13.87 -26.54
N PHE A 731 -3.27 12.64 -26.06
CA PHE A 731 -1.94 12.12 -25.71
C PHE A 731 -1.88 10.59 -25.85
N GLY A 732 -1.13 10.11 -26.83
CA GLY A 732 -1.12 8.69 -27.19
C GLY A 732 -2.52 8.23 -27.65
N GLU A 733 -3.01 7.12 -27.11
CA GLU A 733 -4.39 6.64 -27.33
C GLU A 733 -5.45 7.29 -26.41
N TYR A 734 -5.03 8.23 -25.55
CA TYR A 734 -5.88 8.83 -24.51
C TYR A 734 -6.36 10.22 -24.91
N GLN A 735 -7.55 10.54 -24.43
CA GLN A 735 -8.20 11.84 -24.57
C GLN A 735 -8.66 12.29 -23.19
N MET A 736 -8.45 13.58 -22.90
CA MET A 736 -8.91 14.23 -21.67
C MET A 736 -9.80 15.42 -22.02
N ALA A 737 -11.03 15.43 -21.49
CA ALA A 737 -11.95 16.56 -21.56
C ALA A 737 -11.60 17.57 -20.47
N VAL A 738 -11.17 18.77 -20.85
CA VAL A 738 -10.84 19.85 -19.92
C VAL A 738 -12.00 20.83 -19.88
N LEU A 739 -12.54 21.06 -18.68
CA LEU A 739 -13.69 21.94 -18.44
C LEU A 739 -13.37 22.95 -17.34
N ARG A 740 -13.85 24.19 -17.51
CA ARG A 740 -13.95 25.20 -16.45
C ARG A 740 -15.43 25.42 -16.20
N VAL A 741 -15.89 25.18 -14.98
CA VAL A 741 -17.32 25.13 -14.63
C VAL A 741 -17.70 26.24 -13.65
N PRO A 742 -18.92 26.82 -13.77
CA PRO A 742 -19.47 27.73 -12.77
C PRO A 742 -19.39 27.15 -11.35
N ARG A 743 -19.38 28.04 -10.36
CA ARG A 743 -19.18 27.69 -8.95
C ARG A 743 -20.29 26.83 -8.38
N GLU A 744 -21.49 26.95 -8.93
CA GLU A 744 -22.73 26.34 -8.49
C GLU A 744 -22.84 24.85 -8.89
N LEU A 745 -22.20 24.46 -10.00
CA LEU A 745 -22.34 23.12 -10.59
C LEU A 745 -21.41 22.07 -9.95
N ASP A 746 -21.85 20.81 -9.90
CA ASP A 746 -20.99 19.72 -9.43
C ASP A 746 -19.90 19.36 -10.44
N SER A 747 -18.66 19.77 -10.14
CA SER A 747 -17.48 19.52 -10.99
C SER A 747 -17.22 18.04 -11.29
N GLY A 748 -17.60 17.12 -10.39
CA GLY A 748 -17.44 15.68 -10.58
C GLY A 748 -18.42 15.13 -11.61
N GLU A 749 -19.68 15.55 -11.51
CA GLU A 749 -20.75 15.22 -12.44
C GLU A 749 -20.53 15.85 -13.82
N VAL A 750 -20.16 17.15 -13.87
CA VAL A 750 -19.81 17.82 -15.13
C VAL A 750 -18.64 17.13 -15.81
N GLY A 751 -17.62 16.73 -15.04
CA GLY A 751 -16.52 15.91 -15.55
C GLY A 751 -17.00 14.58 -16.11
N ARG A 752 -17.89 13.87 -15.41
CA ARG A 752 -18.43 12.57 -15.83
C ARG A 752 -19.23 12.69 -17.12
N ARG A 753 -20.22 13.58 -17.17
CA ARG A 753 -21.04 13.82 -18.37
C ARG A 753 -20.23 14.37 -19.54
N GLY A 754 -19.21 15.20 -19.28
CA GLY A 754 -18.25 15.66 -20.29
C GLY A 754 -17.47 14.51 -20.94
N ARG A 755 -17.06 13.49 -20.16
CA ARG A 755 -16.46 12.25 -20.69
C ARG A 755 -17.44 11.45 -21.54
N LEU A 756 -18.69 11.30 -21.10
CA LEU A 756 -19.74 10.59 -21.84
C LEU A 756 -20.06 11.25 -23.18
N ARG A 757 -20.24 12.58 -23.20
CA ARG A 757 -20.54 13.38 -24.40
C ARG A 757 -19.43 13.31 -25.46
N THR A 758 -18.18 13.11 -25.06
CA THR A 758 -17.02 13.22 -25.96
C THR A 758 -16.24 11.93 -26.19
N GLY A 759 -16.55 10.85 -25.46
CA GLY A 759 -15.77 9.62 -25.46
C GLY A 759 -14.38 9.73 -24.79
N ALA A 760 -14.07 10.88 -24.18
CA ALA A 760 -12.80 11.08 -23.49
C ALA A 760 -12.67 10.13 -22.28
N ARG A 761 -11.52 9.46 -22.14
CA ARG A 761 -11.27 8.51 -21.03
C ARG A 761 -11.03 9.23 -19.69
N LEU A 762 -10.57 10.48 -19.77
CA LEU A 762 -10.22 11.33 -18.63
C LEU A 762 -11.00 12.64 -18.72
N SER A 763 -11.21 13.30 -17.58
CA SER A 763 -11.62 14.70 -17.52
C SER A 763 -10.85 15.44 -16.44
N LEU A 764 -10.48 16.68 -16.75
CA LEU A 764 -9.92 17.63 -15.80
C LEU A 764 -10.88 18.80 -15.66
N VAL A 765 -11.45 18.99 -14.48
CA VAL A 765 -12.46 20.03 -14.22
C VAL A 765 -11.95 21.00 -13.16
N SER A 766 -11.85 22.28 -13.52
CA SER A 766 -11.66 23.38 -12.57
C SER A 766 -12.99 24.10 -12.34
N ARG A 767 -13.25 24.50 -11.11
CA ARG A 767 -14.40 25.34 -10.75
C ARG A 767 -13.99 26.81 -10.72
N GLU A 768 -14.90 27.71 -11.04
CA GLU A 768 -14.64 29.15 -10.91
C GLU A 768 -14.48 29.57 -9.45
N GLU A 769 -13.51 30.46 -9.20
CA GLU A 769 -13.10 30.94 -7.87
C GLU A 769 -12.54 29.87 -6.90
N ASP A 770 -12.43 28.60 -7.33
CA ASP A 770 -11.95 27.48 -6.52
C ASP A 770 -10.43 27.27 -6.67
N ASP A 771 -9.80 26.69 -5.64
CA ASP A 771 -8.41 26.21 -5.67
C ASP A 771 -8.31 24.73 -6.06
N VAL A 772 -9.42 23.98 -6.08
CA VAL A 772 -9.44 22.55 -6.37
C VAL A 772 -9.74 22.24 -7.85
N ILE A 773 -8.92 21.37 -8.44
CA ILE A 773 -9.23 20.68 -9.69
C ILE A 773 -9.59 19.21 -9.45
N TRP A 774 -10.52 18.71 -10.26
CA TRP A 774 -11.00 17.33 -10.24
C TRP A 774 -10.50 16.57 -11.46
N LEU A 775 -9.81 15.44 -11.25
CA LEU A 775 -9.35 14.53 -12.29
C LEU A 775 -10.16 13.22 -12.21
N GLY A 776 -10.98 12.92 -13.22
CA GLY A 776 -11.83 11.73 -13.24
C GLY A 776 -11.56 10.82 -14.44
N CYS A 777 -11.79 9.51 -14.29
CA CYS A 777 -11.73 8.53 -15.39
C CYS A 777 -13.05 7.76 -15.63
N ASN A 778 -13.15 7.09 -16.77
CA ASN A 778 -14.26 6.16 -17.06
C ASN A 778 -14.04 4.77 -16.43
N ASP A 779 -15.14 4.03 -16.25
CA ASP A 779 -15.17 2.72 -15.58
C ASP A 779 -14.42 1.60 -16.32
N GLU A 780 -14.38 1.66 -17.65
CA GLU A 780 -14.23 0.47 -18.49
C GLU A 780 -12.88 -0.24 -18.37
N LYS A 781 -11.83 0.45 -17.92
CA LYS A 781 -10.47 -0.11 -17.89
C LYS A 781 -9.69 0.37 -16.65
N ARG A 782 -9.31 -0.58 -15.79
CA ARG A 782 -8.60 -0.35 -14.51
C ARG A 782 -7.15 0.16 -14.62
N HIS A 783 -6.60 0.31 -15.83
CA HIS A 783 -5.19 0.68 -16.06
C HIS A 783 -4.88 2.18 -15.83
N ILE A 784 -5.85 3.00 -15.43
CA ILE A 784 -5.65 4.44 -15.18
C ILE A 784 -5.50 4.65 -13.67
N ASN A 785 -4.27 4.69 -13.17
CA ASN A 785 -3.99 4.99 -11.76
C ASN A 785 -4.07 6.52 -11.51
N ILE A 786 -5.27 7.01 -11.19
CA ILE A 786 -5.55 8.44 -10.93
C ILE A 786 -4.76 8.96 -9.72
N SER A 787 -4.70 8.20 -8.63
CA SER A 787 -3.95 8.58 -7.43
C SER A 787 -2.47 8.80 -7.74
N GLY A 788 -1.82 7.87 -8.46
CA GLY A 788 -0.42 7.98 -8.87
C GLY A 788 -0.16 9.17 -9.81
N MET A 789 -1.12 9.55 -10.66
CA MET A 789 -1.01 10.77 -11.47
C MET A 789 -1.00 12.03 -10.59
N ILE A 790 -1.87 12.08 -9.59
CA ILE A 790 -1.95 13.21 -8.65
C ILE A 790 -0.74 13.30 -7.74
N ASP A 791 -0.27 12.19 -7.20
CA ASP A 791 0.93 12.15 -6.36
C ASP A 791 2.14 12.69 -7.13
N ARG A 792 2.27 12.36 -8.42
CA ARG A 792 3.33 12.94 -9.27
C ARG A 792 3.10 14.41 -9.57
N VAL A 793 1.88 14.84 -9.88
CA VAL A 793 1.56 16.26 -10.12
C VAL A 793 1.97 17.09 -8.90
N SER A 794 1.61 16.64 -7.70
CA SER A 794 1.99 17.29 -6.44
C SER A 794 3.50 17.22 -6.16
N ALA A 795 4.15 16.09 -6.44
CA ALA A 795 5.60 15.96 -6.29
C ALA A 795 6.43 16.74 -7.34
N ARG A 796 5.82 17.24 -8.42
CA ARG A 796 6.49 17.97 -9.50
C ARG A 796 6.19 19.46 -9.54
N LEU A 797 5.02 19.88 -9.06
CA LEU A 797 4.57 21.26 -9.09
C LEU A 797 4.44 21.73 -7.62
N PRO A 798 5.34 22.59 -7.11
CA PRO A 798 5.46 22.87 -5.67
C PRO A 798 4.26 23.62 -5.07
N TRP A 799 3.39 24.16 -5.92
CA TRP A 799 2.12 24.83 -5.59
C TRP A 799 0.90 23.91 -5.75
N ALA A 800 1.11 22.63 -6.08
CA ALA A 800 0.06 21.64 -6.25
C ALA A 800 0.10 20.63 -5.10
N TYR A 801 -1.03 20.45 -4.42
CA TYR A 801 -1.17 19.58 -3.27
C TYR A 801 -2.19 18.47 -3.57
N ALA A 802 -1.77 17.21 -3.43
CA ALA A 802 -2.68 16.08 -3.51
C ALA A 802 -3.75 16.20 -2.41
N VAL A 803 -5.02 16.19 -2.79
CA VAL A 803 -6.16 16.16 -1.86
C VAL A 803 -6.75 14.76 -1.91
N ALA A 804 -7.11 14.21 -0.74
CA ALA A 804 -7.63 12.85 -0.61
C ALA A 804 -8.76 12.59 -1.62
N GLY A 805 -8.51 11.66 -2.55
CA GLY A 805 -9.40 11.27 -3.63
C GLY A 805 -9.75 9.78 -3.55
N GLY A 806 -10.25 9.26 -4.67
CA GLY A 806 -10.44 7.85 -4.91
C GLY A 806 -9.74 7.37 -6.16
N ASP A 807 -9.70 6.05 -6.31
CA ASP A 807 -9.09 5.30 -7.40
C ASP A 807 -9.49 5.79 -8.80
N ARG A 808 -10.68 6.41 -8.91
CA ARG A 808 -11.33 6.90 -10.14
C ARG A 808 -11.48 8.42 -10.22
N THR A 809 -11.33 9.11 -9.09
CA THR A 809 -11.63 10.54 -8.92
C THR A 809 -10.61 11.16 -7.97
N GLY A 810 -9.63 11.82 -8.55
CA GLY A 810 -8.57 12.50 -7.85
C GLY A 810 -8.88 13.99 -7.68
N ARG A 811 -8.37 14.60 -6.61
CA ARG A 811 -8.44 16.05 -6.36
C ARG A 811 -7.03 16.61 -6.18
N VAL A 812 -6.73 17.74 -6.83
CA VAL A 812 -5.49 18.49 -6.61
C VAL A 812 -5.88 19.91 -6.22
N ARG A 813 -5.37 20.40 -5.09
CA ARG A 813 -5.41 21.82 -4.75
C ARG A 813 -4.26 22.52 -5.45
N ILE A 814 -4.54 23.59 -6.18
CA ILE A 814 -3.59 24.46 -6.85
C ILE A 814 -3.64 25.81 -6.14
N GLU A 815 -2.55 26.14 -5.44
CA GLU A 815 -2.42 27.45 -4.76
C GLU A 815 -2.65 28.59 -5.76
N GLY A 816 -3.50 29.56 -5.40
CA GLY A 816 -3.79 30.75 -6.22
C GLY A 816 -4.29 30.44 -7.64
N LEU A 817 -5.07 29.36 -7.82
CA LEU A 817 -5.65 28.99 -9.13
C LEU A 817 -6.52 30.10 -9.76
N PRO A 818 -7.34 30.87 -9.01
CA PRO A 818 -8.12 31.96 -9.60
C PRO A 818 -7.25 33.08 -10.19
N GLU A 819 -6.12 33.39 -9.54
CA GLU A 819 -5.15 34.39 -9.98
C GLU A 819 -4.21 33.86 -11.08
N HIS A 820 -3.99 32.55 -11.13
CA HIS A 820 -3.05 31.87 -12.01
C HIS A 820 -3.69 30.72 -12.81
N PRO A 821 -4.67 30.98 -13.68
CA PRO A 821 -5.34 29.93 -14.47
C PRO A 821 -4.38 29.16 -15.40
N GLU A 822 -3.22 29.72 -15.76
CA GLU A 822 -2.16 29.04 -16.52
C GLU A 822 -1.55 27.83 -15.78
N ARG A 823 -1.75 27.72 -14.46
CA ARG A 823 -1.34 26.54 -13.67
C ARG A 823 -2.06 25.27 -14.13
N VAL A 824 -3.29 25.38 -14.67
CA VAL A 824 -4.00 24.23 -15.26
C VAL A 824 -3.21 23.61 -16.42
N GLU A 825 -2.61 24.43 -17.29
CA GLU A 825 -1.77 23.92 -18.40
C GLU A 825 -0.53 23.18 -17.90
N SER A 826 0.04 23.60 -16.77
CA SER A 826 1.18 22.93 -16.14
C SER A 826 0.78 21.57 -15.58
N VAL A 827 -0.40 21.46 -14.95
CA VAL A 827 -0.95 20.16 -14.51
C VAL A 827 -1.25 19.25 -15.69
N ILE A 828 -1.92 19.76 -16.74
CA ILE A 828 -2.15 19.02 -17.99
C ILE A 828 -0.82 18.51 -18.55
N GLY A 829 0.21 19.37 -18.59
CA GLY A 829 1.54 19.03 -19.06
C GLY A 829 2.21 17.90 -18.26
N GLU A 830 2.08 17.87 -16.93
CA GLU A 830 2.62 16.77 -16.12
C GLU A 830 1.79 15.48 -16.22
N ILE A 831 0.47 15.57 -16.34
CA ILE A 831 -0.40 14.42 -16.64
C ILE A 831 -0.02 13.81 -18.01
N VAL A 832 0.12 14.62 -19.06
CA VAL A 832 0.50 14.16 -20.41
C VAL A 832 1.89 13.51 -20.43
N LYS A 833 2.83 13.99 -19.61
CA LYS A 833 4.17 13.36 -19.44
C LYS A 833 4.13 12.09 -18.58
N HIS A 834 2.99 11.73 -17.99
CA HIS A 834 2.88 10.64 -17.03
C HIS A 834 2.85 9.26 -17.70
N ARG A 835 4.02 8.61 -17.79
CA ARG A 835 4.11 7.26 -18.38
C ARG A 835 3.16 6.22 -17.77
N ALA A 836 2.78 6.31 -16.49
CA ALA A 836 1.84 5.34 -15.90
C ALA A 836 0.38 5.42 -16.41
N ILE A 837 0.04 6.36 -17.31
CA ILE A 837 -1.15 6.21 -18.17
C ILE A 837 -1.06 4.92 -19.00
N LEU A 838 0.16 4.47 -19.32
CA LEU A 838 0.47 3.29 -20.14
C LEU A 838 0.83 2.03 -19.33
N TYR A 839 0.90 2.11 -17.99
CA TYR A 839 1.45 1.06 -17.12
C TYR A 839 0.72 0.94 -15.78
N GLY A 840 -0.61 1.08 -15.78
CA GLY A 840 -1.44 0.68 -14.63
C GLY A 840 -1.76 -0.80 -14.62
#